data_AF-A0AAU2A8C9-F1
#
_entry.id   AF-A0AAU2A8C9-F1
#
_cell.length_a   1.000
_cell.length_b   1.000
_cell.length_c   1.000
_cell.angle_alpha   90.00
_cell.angle_beta   90.00
_cell.angle_gamma   90.00
#
_symmetry.space_group_name_H-M   'P 1'
#
loop_
_entity.id
_entity.type
_entity.pdbx_description
1 polymer ?
#
loop_
_entity_poly.entity_id
_entity_poly.type
_entity_poly.pdbx_seq_one_letter_code
_entity_poly.pdbx_strand_id
1 'polypeptide(L)'
;MRRTSGNTPHRSTLRSRKATAAGALLATATLLAVGVQTVPAAAKPAPPAPSPLRAGSLQAKLTPAQRTALIKSATQRTTTTAGSLGLGAKEKLVVKDVVKDADGTVHTRYERTYAGLPVLGGDLVVHTPPAAKASGTVSTTFNTRRAISVASTTPTYAKSAAETKALGAAKALDAEKATTDSARKVIWAGSGTPKLAWETVIGGLQDDGTPSQLHVITDALTGAELYQFQAIKTGTGNSQYSGTVTIGTTLSGSTYQLNDTTRGTHKTYSLNNGTSGTGTLMTDSDDTWGTGSGSNTQTAGVDAHFGAQTTWDFYKNTFGRSGIKNDGVAAYSRVHYSTAYVNAFWDDDCFCMTYGDGTSSTHALTSLDVAGHEMTHGVTSNTANLTYSGESGGLNEATSDIFGTGVEFYAANSTDVGDYLIGEKIDINGDGTPLRYMDEPDKDGGSADSWYSGVGNLDVHYSSGPANHMFYLLSEGSGSKTINGVTYNSPTSDGVAVAGIGRAAALQIWYKALTTYMTSSTTYAQARTAALNAAASLYGTSSTQYAGVGNAFAGINVGSHITVPTTGVTVTNPGSQSSTVGTAVSLAITASSTNSGSLTYAATGLPTGLSISSSTGTISGTPTTAGTYSSTVTVTDSTGATGTASFTWTVSATGGGSCTSAQLLGNQGFESGNTTWTATSGVITSSSSQAARTGSYKAWLDGYGSTHTDTLSQSVTIPSGCTGTTFTFYLHIDTAETTTSTQYDKLTVTAGSTTLATYSNLNAASGYVAKSLSLSAYAGTTVSLKFTGVEDSSLQTSFVIDDTAVTTS
;
A
#
# COMPACT_ATOMS: atom_id res chain seq x y z
N MET A 1 -63.63 -28.92 2.88
CA MET A 1 -64.47 -29.19 4.08
C MET A 1 -63.51 -29.40 5.24
N ARG A 2 -63.49 -28.76 6.41
CA ARG A 2 -64.31 -27.85 7.26
C ARG A 2 -63.23 -27.12 8.13
N ARG A 3 -63.35 -25.94 8.76
CA ARG A 3 -64.42 -24.96 9.05
C ARG A 3 -63.77 -23.75 9.78
N THR A 4 -64.10 -22.53 9.32
CA THR A 4 -64.59 -21.34 10.08
C THR A 4 -63.75 -20.72 11.22
N SER A 5 -63.70 -19.39 11.45
CA SER A 5 -64.70 -18.29 11.33
C SER A 5 -63.98 -16.93 11.46
N GLY A 6 -64.31 -15.87 10.69
CA GLY A 6 -65.32 -14.81 11.00
C GLY A 6 -64.62 -13.56 11.57
N ASN A 7 -64.91 -12.27 11.32
CA ASN A 7 -66.00 -11.44 10.76
C ASN A 7 -65.33 -10.07 10.42
N THR A 8 -65.42 -9.51 9.20
CA THR A 8 -66.30 -8.38 8.76
C THR A 8 -66.31 -7.09 9.61
N PRO A 9 -66.73 -5.93 9.04
CA PRO A 9 -66.45 -5.28 7.74
C PRO A 9 -66.07 -3.78 7.99
N HIS A 10 -65.85 -2.82 7.06
CA HIS A 10 -66.54 -2.44 5.84
C HIS A 10 -65.78 -1.24 5.18
N ARG A 11 -65.75 -1.23 3.82
CA ARG A 11 -65.93 -0.09 2.86
C ARG A 11 -65.30 1.30 3.15
N SER A 12 -64.83 2.10 2.19
CA SER A 12 -64.74 2.05 0.72
C SER A 12 -64.00 3.31 0.22
N THR A 13 -63.10 3.12 -0.75
CA THR A 13 -62.83 3.95 -1.96
C THR A 13 -62.63 5.48 -1.89
N LEU A 14 -61.36 5.86 -2.15
CA LEU A 14 -60.82 6.67 -3.26
C LEU A 14 -61.08 8.20 -3.41
N ARG A 15 -59.91 8.87 -3.56
CA ARG A 15 -59.54 9.97 -4.48
C ARG A 15 -59.83 11.45 -4.14
N SER A 16 -58.72 12.11 -3.79
CA SER A 16 -58.10 13.29 -4.43
C SER A 16 -58.84 14.63 -4.55
N ARG A 17 -58.25 15.68 -3.95
CA ARG A 17 -57.70 16.94 -4.56
C ARG A 17 -57.97 18.19 -3.69
N LYS A 18 -56.87 18.92 -3.44
CA LYS A 18 -56.64 20.38 -3.35
C LYS A 18 -57.76 21.29 -2.79
N ALA A 19 -57.42 22.12 -1.80
CA ALA A 19 -57.47 23.60 -1.90
C ALA A 19 -56.97 24.31 -0.62
N THR A 20 -56.43 25.51 -0.87
CA THR A 20 -55.80 26.57 -0.06
C THR A 20 -56.75 27.43 0.81
N ALA A 21 -56.22 28.00 1.91
CA ALA A 21 -56.50 29.34 2.50
C ALA A 21 -55.49 29.56 3.66
N ALA A 22 -54.64 30.59 3.81
CA ALA A 22 -54.68 32.06 3.68
C ALA A 22 -55.29 32.82 4.90
N GLY A 23 -54.46 33.64 5.57
CA GLY A 23 -54.80 34.69 6.58
C GLY A 23 -53.90 34.61 7.84
N ALA A 24 -52.82 35.41 8.03
CA ALA A 24 -52.71 36.84 8.40
C ALA A 24 -53.24 37.13 9.84
N LEU A 25 -52.56 37.80 10.81
CA LEU A 25 -51.97 39.16 10.80
C LEU A 25 -51.31 39.51 12.21
N LEU A 26 -50.17 40.23 12.23
CA LEU A 26 -49.62 41.24 13.21
C LEU A 26 -49.37 40.86 14.72
N ALA A 27 -48.36 41.34 15.47
CA ALA A 27 -47.63 42.61 15.48
C ALA A 27 -46.28 42.58 16.29
N THR A 28 -45.41 43.57 16.01
CA THR A 28 -44.36 44.24 16.85
C THR A 28 -43.20 43.40 17.43
N ALA A 29 -41.95 43.48 16.95
CA ALA A 29 -40.98 44.58 16.88
C ALA A 29 -40.28 44.93 18.21
N THR A 30 -39.08 44.36 18.43
CA THR A 30 -37.96 44.99 19.16
C THR A 30 -36.65 44.68 18.45
N LEU A 31 -36.01 45.74 17.94
CA LEU A 31 -34.67 45.72 17.38
C LEU A 31 -33.65 45.55 18.52
N LEU A 32 -32.78 44.54 18.43
CA LEU A 32 -31.39 44.66 18.89
C LEU A 32 -30.50 44.64 17.65
N ALA A 33 -29.91 45.78 17.35
CA ALA A 33 -28.84 45.91 16.38
C ALA A 33 -27.56 45.32 16.99
N VAL A 34 -27.13 44.16 16.49
CA VAL A 34 -25.76 43.67 16.66
C VAL A 34 -25.15 43.63 15.26
N GLY A 35 -24.10 44.42 15.05
CA GLY A 35 -23.44 44.57 13.77
C GLY A 35 -22.94 43.22 13.24
N VAL A 36 -23.43 42.83 12.07
CA VAL A 36 -22.88 41.72 11.30
C VAL A 36 -21.58 42.23 10.68
N GLN A 37 -20.45 41.93 11.31
CA GLN A 37 -19.18 41.92 10.60
C GLN A 37 -19.25 40.77 9.59
N THR A 38 -19.22 41.10 8.31
CA THR A 38 -19.03 40.13 7.23
C THR A 38 -17.65 39.50 7.38
N VAL A 39 -17.58 38.33 7.99
CA VAL A 39 -16.40 37.48 7.92
C VAL A 39 -16.35 36.94 6.48
N PRO A 40 -15.28 37.18 5.70
CA PRO A 40 -15.14 36.53 4.41
C PRO A 40 -15.12 35.02 4.64
N ALA A 41 -15.95 34.28 3.91
CA ALA A 41 -15.95 32.83 3.92
C ALA A 41 -14.53 32.34 3.64
N ALA A 42 -13.86 31.82 4.67
CA ALA A 42 -12.60 31.13 4.50
C ALA A 42 -12.87 29.92 3.59
N ALA A 43 -12.24 29.91 2.42
CA ALA A 43 -12.29 28.77 1.52
C ALA A 43 -11.89 27.52 2.32
N LYS A 44 -12.75 26.49 2.27
CA LYS A 44 -12.46 25.16 2.81
C LYS A 44 -11.07 24.75 2.29
N PRO A 45 -10.10 24.41 3.16
CA PRO A 45 -8.80 23.93 2.70
C PRO A 45 -9.05 22.75 1.76
N ALA A 46 -8.42 22.78 0.59
CA ALA A 46 -8.39 21.61 -0.27
C ALA A 46 -7.88 20.42 0.56
N PRO A 47 -8.46 19.22 0.41
CA PRO A 47 -7.91 18.04 1.07
C PRO A 47 -6.41 17.96 0.79
N PRO A 48 -5.58 17.63 1.80
CA PRO A 48 -4.14 17.56 1.62
C PRO A 48 -3.85 16.64 0.43
N ALA A 49 -3.13 17.18 -0.55
CA ALA A 49 -2.72 16.41 -1.72
C ALA A 49 -1.92 15.19 -1.23
N PRO A 50 -2.17 13.98 -1.74
CA PRO A 50 -1.39 12.81 -1.36
C PRO A 50 0.09 13.07 -1.65
N SER A 51 0.93 12.83 -0.65
CA SER A 51 2.38 12.87 -0.79
C SER A 51 2.79 11.99 -1.98
N PRO A 52 3.60 12.50 -2.93
CA PRO A 52 3.95 11.73 -4.12
C PRO A 52 4.78 10.49 -3.74
N LEU A 53 4.41 9.35 -4.32
CA LEU A 53 5.12 8.08 -4.23
C LEU A 53 6.61 8.25 -4.57
N ARG A 54 7.53 7.70 -3.77
CA ARG A 54 8.94 7.53 -4.16
C ARG A 54 9.06 6.40 -5.18
N ALA A 55 8.76 6.65 -6.44
CA ALA A 55 8.81 5.64 -7.49
C ALA A 55 9.74 6.06 -8.63
N GLY A 56 11.00 5.66 -8.56
CA GLY A 56 12.02 6.06 -9.53
C GLY A 56 11.91 5.44 -10.93
N SER A 57 10.74 4.93 -11.33
CA SER A 57 10.50 4.39 -12.68
C SER A 57 9.02 4.40 -13.09
N LEU A 58 8.15 5.07 -12.32
CA LEU A 58 6.74 5.26 -12.70
C LEU A 58 6.60 6.60 -13.41
N GLN A 59 5.71 6.68 -14.41
CA GLN A 59 5.40 7.92 -15.10
C GLN A 59 4.98 9.00 -14.09
N ALA A 60 5.70 10.12 -14.07
CA ALA A 60 5.36 11.29 -13.28
C ALA A 60 4.06 11.90 -13.81
N LYS A 61 3.18 12.32 -12.89
CA LYS A 61 1.98 13.10 -13.22
C LYS A 61 2.40 14.50 -13.69
N LEU A 62 2.38 14.74 -15.00
CA LEU A 62 2.71 16.04 -15.60
C LEU A 62 1.48 16.91 -15.75
N THR A 63 1.59 18.21 -15.45
CA THR A 63 0.55 19.17 -15.86
C THR A 63 0.55 19.36 -17.37
N PRO A 64 -0.57 19.81 -17.98
CA PRO A 64 -0.62 20.11 -19.42
C PRO A 64 0.49 21.07 -19.87
N ALA A 65 0.82 22.08 -19.04
CA ALA A 65 1.89 23.03 -19.34
C ALA A 65 3.28 22.38 -19.30
N GLN A 66 3.55 21.51 -18.32
CA GLN A 66 4.82 20.78 -18.22
C GLN A 66 5.01 19.81 -19.39
N ARG A 67 3.96 19.07 -19.77
CA ARG A 67 3.98 18.20 -20.96
C ARG A 67 4.22 19.00 -22.23
N THR A 68 3.55 20.15 -22.40
CA THR A 68 3.75 21.05 -23.55
C THR A 68 5.20 21.57 -23.62
N ALA A 69 5.78 21.95 -22.49
CA ALA A 69 7.17 22.41 -22.42
C ALA A 69 8.16 21.29 -22.80
N LEU A 70 7.92 20.05 -22.34
CA LEU A 70 8.74 18.89 -22.69
C LEU A 70 8.65 18.56 -24.17
N ILE A 71 7.45 18.58 -24.76
CA ILE A 71 7.25 18.39 -26.21
C ILE A 71 7.96 19.50 -27.00
N LYS A 72 7.87 20.76 -26.56
CA LYS A 72 8.57 21.89 -27.20
C LYS A 72 10.09 21.71 -27.15
N SER A 73 10.63 21.32 -25.98
CA SER A 73 12.06 21.04 -25.80
C SER A 73 12.53 19.87 -26.67
N ALA A 74 11.76 18.79 -26.73
CA ALA A 74 12.05 17.66 -27.62
C ALA A 74 12.02 18.07 -29.10
N THR A 75 11.05 18.90 -29.49
CA THR A 75 10.87 19.39 -30.86
C THR A 75 12.07 20.21 -31.32
N GLN A 76 12.57 21.10 -30.45
CA GLN A 76 13.77 21.90 -30.69
C GLN A 76 15.04 21.04 -30.85
N ARG A 77 15.08 19.86 -30.22
CA ARG A 77 16.24 18.94 -30.26
C ARG A 77 16.19 17.92 -31.38
N THR A 78 15.11 17.83 -32.15
CA THR A 78 14.91 16.82 -33.21
C THR A 78 16.09 16.68 -34.18
N THR A 79 16.71 17.79 -34.61
CA THR A 79 17.87 17.77 -35.52
C THR A 79 19.11 17.17 -34.86
N THR A 80 19.42 17.60 -33.63
CA THR A 80 20.54 17.07 -32.85
C THR A 80 20.33 15.59 -32.52
N THR A 81 19.11 15.22 -32.11
CA THR A 81 18.72 13.83 -31.85
C THR A 81 18.90 12.98 -33.11
N ALA A 82 18.36 13.41 -34.26
CA ALA A 82 18.53 12.69 -35.52
C ALA A 82 20.01 12.49 -35.90
N GLY A 83 20.85 13.51 -35.70
CA GLY A 83 22.30 13.42 -35.90
C GLY A 83 22.97 12.41 -34.97
N SER A 84 22.63 12.42 -33.67
CA SER A 84 23.18 11.46 -32.69
C SER A 84 22.77 10.00 -32.97
N LEU A 85 21.63 9.80 -33.64
CA LEU A 85 21.12 8.49 -34.04
C LEU A 85 21.62 8.03 -35.41
N GLY A 86 22.42 8.85 -36.11
CA GLY A 86 22.95 8.53 -37.43
C GLY A 86 21.89 8.44 -38.53
N LEU A 87 20.78 9.17 -38.41
CA LEU A 87 19.73 9.16 -39.43
C LEU A 87 20.17 9.87 -40.71
N GLY A 88 19.70 9.42 -41.87
CA GLY A 88 20.10 9.99 -43.16
C GLY A 88 19.62 11.43 -43.35
N ALA A 89 20.27 12.19 -44.24
CA ALA A 89 19.98 13.62 -44.46
C ALA A 89 18.54 13.95 -44.92
N LYS A 90 17.82 12.96 -45.48
CA LYS A 90 16.41 13.09 -45.87
C LYS A 90 15.45 12.73 -44.74
N GLU A 91 15.95 12.20 -43.63
CA GLU A 91 15.16 11.75 -42.51
C GLU A 91 15.01 12.84 -41.46
N LYS A 92 13.80 13.05 -40.96
CA LYS A 92 13.54 13.96 -39.84
C LYS A 92 12.66 13.29 -38.80
N LEU A 93 12.84 13.69 -37.55
CA LEU A 93 12.03 13.26 -36.43
C LEU A 93 10.89 14.25 -36.16
N VAL A 94 9.70 13.71 -35.91
CA VAL A 94 8.52 14.46 -35.47
C VAL A 94 8.15 13.95 -34.08
N VAL A 95 8.18 14.82 -33.08
CA VAL A 95 7.80 14.46 -31.71
C VAL A 95 6.31 14.12 -31.67
N LYS A 96 5.97 12.97 -31.10
CA LYS A 96 4.58 12.56 -30.87
C LYS A 96 4.18 12.66 -29.43
N ASP A 97 5.06 12.25 -28.54
CA ASP A 97 4.80 12.35 -27.11
C ASP A 97 6.10 12.45 -26.32
N VAL A 98 5.99 13.00 -25.12
CA VAL A 98 7.05 12.98 -24.11
C VAL A 98 6.45 12.55 -22.79
N VAL A 99 6.96 11.42 -22.30
CA VAL A 99 6.69 10.91 -20.96
C VAL A 99 7.90 11.21 -20.10
N LYS A 100 7.67 11.56 -18.84
CA LYS A 100 8.71 11.72 -17.84
C LYS A 100 8.39 10.81 -16.67
N ASP A 101 9.37 10.06 -16.20
CA ASP A 101 9.27 9.23 -15.02
C ASP A 101 9.60 10.04 -13.78
N ALA A 102 9.15 9.56 -12.63
CA ALA A 102 9.33 10.22 -11.34
C ALA A 102 10.80 10.22 -10.86
N ASP A 103 11.72 9.39 -11.40
CA ASP A 103 13.16 9.58 -11.19
C ASP A 103 13.77 10.71 -12.02
N GLY A 104 13.03 11.25 -12.98
CA GLY A 104 13.48 12.27 -13.91
C GLY A 104 13.90 11.75 -15.28
N THR A 105 13.79 10.45 -15.56
CA THR A 105 14.00 9.87 -16.89
C THR A 105 12.94 10.43 -17.85
N VAL A 106 13.32 10.74 -19.07
CA VAL A 106 12.44 11.29 -20.11
C VAL A 106 12.41 10.33 -21.30
N HIS A 107 11.23 9.88 -21.67
CA HIS A 107 10.98 9.06 -22.84
C HIS A 107 10.31 9.90 -23.91
N THR A 108 11.02 10.15 -25.01
CA THR A 108 10.49 10.91 -26.15
C THR A 108 10.16 9.97 -27.28
N ARG A 109 8.89 9.91 -27.68
CA ARG A 109 8.42 9.15 -28.83
C ARG A 109 8.47 10.01 -30.08
N TYR A 110 9.08 9.48 -31.14
CA TYR A 110 9.17 10.13 -32.43
C TYR A 110 8.54 9.27 -33.52
N GLU A 111 7.87 9.93 -34.46
CA GLU A 111 7.72 9.42 -35.81
C GLU A 111 8.87 9.90 -36.70
N ARG A 112 9.15 9.16 -37.78
CA ARG A 112 10.08 9.56 -38.82
C ARG A 112 9.34 10.09 -40.03
N THR A 113 9.97 11.03 -40.71
CA THR A 113 9.64 11.43 -42.07
C THR A 113 10.85 11.19 -42.97
N TYR A 114 10.62 10.91 -44.24
CA TYR A 114 11.66 10.83 -45.28
C TYR A 114 11.27 11.75 -46.43
N ALA A 115 12.12 12.75 -46.73
CA ALA A 115 11.84 13.80 -47.71
C ALA A 115 10.46 14.47 -47.52
N GLY A 116 10.03 14.61 -46.25
CA GLY A 116 8.73 15.20 -45.88
C GLY A 116 7.55 14.23 -45.88
N LEU A 117 7.74 12.97 -46.27
CA LEU A 117 6.69 11.95 -46.24
C LEU A 117 6.71 11.19 -44.90
N PRO A 118 5.56 10.90 -44.26
CA PRO A 118 5.49 10.04 -43.07
C PRO A 118 6.08 8.65 -43.34
N VAL A 119 6.82 8.09 -42.38
CA VAL A 119 7.36 6.72 -42.45
C VAL A 119 6.56 5.80 -41.54
N LEU A 120 5.70 4.96 -42.12
CA LEU A 120 4.94 3.95 -41.37
C LEU A 120 5.85 2.77 -41.00
N GLY A 121 5.88 2.40 -39.72
CA GLY A 121 6.82 1.39 -39.19
C GLY A 121 8.23 1.94 -38.92
N GLY A 122 8.43 3.27 -39.01
CA GLY A 122 9.70 3.94 -38.76
C GLY A 122 9.83 4.57 -37.37
N ASP A 123 8.84 4.47 -36.51
CA ASP A 123 8.83 5.15 -35.20
C ASP A 123 9.93 4.64 -34.24
N LEU A 124 10.28 5.48 -33.28
CA LEU A 124 11.30 5.18 -32.27
C LEU A 124 11.03 5.92 -30.95
N VAL A 125 11.63 5.44 -29.86
CA VAL A 125 11.62 6.09 -28.55
C VAL A 125 13.06 6.34 -28.09
N VAL A 126 13.35 7.56 -27.67
CA VAL A 126 14.63 7.94 -27.04
C VAL A 126 14.42 8.07 -25.54
N HIS A 127 15.20 7.32 -24.77
CA HIS A 127 15.16 7.31 -23.31
C HIS A 127 16.37 8.10 -22.79
N THR A 128 16.09 9.25 -22.15
CA THR A 128 17.11 10.16 -21.60
C THR A 128 17.07 10.08 -20.08
N PRO A 129 18.13 9.63 -19.39
CA PRO A 129 18.14 9.54 -17.94
C PRO A 129 18.12 10.92 -17.27
N PRO A 130 17.88 11.00 -15.94
CA PRO A 130 17.90 12.23 -15.19
C PRO A 130 19.28 12.90 -15.26
N ALA A 131 19.34 14.24 -15.18
CA ALA A 131 20.57 15.02 -15.28
C ALA A 131 21.69 14.56 -14.32
N ALA A 132 21.34 14.04 -13.14
CA ALA A 132 22.27 13.50 -12.16
C ALA A 132 23.01 12.21 -12.62
N LYS A 133 22.51 11.52 -13.66
CA LYS A 133 23.09 10.29 -14.24
C LYS A 133 23.62 10.50 -15.67
N ALA A 134 23.68 11.75 -16.15
CA ALA A 134 23.71 12.10 -17.58
C ALA A 134 25.07 12.02 -18.30
N SER A 135 26.03 11.23 -17.84
CA SER A 135 27.24 10.97 -18.62
C SER A 135 27.00 9.91 -19.70
N GLY A 136 26.34 10.32 -20.80
CA GLY A 136 26.40 9.61 -22.09
C GLY A 136 25.43 8.43 -22.30
N THR A 137 24.66 8.01 -21.30
CA THR A 137 23.75 6.85 -21.46
C THR A 137 22.39 7.26 -22.00
N VAL A 138 22.29 7.54 -23.30
CA VAL A 138 20.98 7.61 -24.00
C VAL A 138 20.72 6.25 -24.63
N SER A 139 19.62 5.59 -24.25
CA SER A 139 19.19 4.35 -24.91
C SER A 139 18.03 4.65 -25.88
N THR A 140 17.94 3.87 -26.95
CA THR A 140 16.94 4.05 -27.99
C THR A 140 16.28 2.75 -28.36
N THR A 141 14.95 2.79 -28.43
CA THR A 141 14.12 1.69 -28.92
C THR A 141 13.64 2.05 -30.32
N PHE A 142 14.06 1.30 -31.34
CA PHE A 142 13.66 1.50 -32.73
C PHE A 142 12.63 0.46 -33.13
N ASN A 143 11.58 0.85 -33.87
CA ASN A 143 10.77 -0.11 -34.60
C ASN A 143 11.60 -0.77 -35.72
N THR A 144 12.35 0.04 -36.48
CA THR A 144 13.36 -0.45 -37.44
C THR A 144 14.62 0.41 -37.47
N ARG A 145 15.78 -0.24 -37.35
CA ARG A 145 17.11 0.39 -37.47
C ARG A 145 17.60 0.46 -38.92
N ARG A 146 16.82 -0.05 -39.89
CA ARG A 146 17.19 -0.01 -41.30
C ARG A 146 17.24 1.44 -41.79
N ALA A 147 18.19 1.73 -42.69
CA ALA A 147 18.25 3.00 -43.38
C ALA A 147 16.99 3.17 -44.25
N ILE A 148 16.29 4.29 -44.10
CA ILE A 148 15.14 4.59 -44.95
C ILE A 148 15.66 5.20 -46.23
N SER A 149 15.54 4.46 -47.34
CA SER A 149 15.92 4.92 -48.67
C SER A 149 14.95 4.32 -49.68
N VAL A 150 14.49 5.15 -50.62
CA VAL A 150 13.60 4.74 -51.71
C VAL A 150 14.14 5.25 -53.04
N ALA A 151 13.92 4.49 -54.11
CA ALA A 151 14.41 4.84 -55.45
C ALA A 151 13.80 6.15 -56.00
N SER A 152 12.57 6.47 -55.60
CA SER A 152 11.85 7.68 -56.00
C SER A 152 10.80 8.05 -54.95
N THR A 153 10.49 9.35 -54.83
CA THR A 153 9.34 9.88 -54.06
C THR A 153 8.19 10.33 -54.98
N THR A 154 8.32 10.07 -56.29
CA THR A 154 7.31 10.35 -57.30
C THR A 154 6.55 9.06 -57.61
N PRO A 155 5.24 9.00 -57.33
CA PRO A 155 4.43 7.81 -57.60
C PRO A 155 4.20 7.64 -59.11
N THR A 156 4.26 6.40 -59.61
CA THR A 156 3.83 6.04 -60.96
C THR A 156 2.46 5.37 -60.95
N TYR A 157 2.09 4.73 -59.84
CA TYR A 157 0.73 4.23 -59.63
C TYR A 157 -0.17 5.36 -59.16
N ALA A 158 -1.28 5.57 -59.88
CA ALA A 158 -2.17 6.71 -59.66
C ALA A 158 -2.86 6.63 -58.29
N LYS A 159 -3.00 7.79 -57.64
CA LYS A 159 -3.70 7.92 -56.35
C LYS A 159 -5.12 7.35 -56.39
N SER A 160 -5.90 7.71 -57.42
CA SER A 160 -7.27 7.21 -57.60
C SER A 160 -7.35 5.70 -57.83
N ALA A 161 -6.31 5.11 -58.43
CA ALA A 161 -6.21 3.66 -58.61
C ALA A 161 -5.88 2.94 -57.29
N ALA A 162 -5.14 3.58 -56.38
CA ALA A 162 -4.93 3.08 -55.02
C ALA A 162 -6.20 3.16 -54.18
N GLU A 163 -6.95 4.27 -54.28
CA GLU A 163 -8.27 4.43 -53.62
C GLU A 163 -9.27 3.38 -54.11
N THR A 164 -9.34 3.14 -55.42
CA THR A 164 -10.20 2.10 -56.02
C THR A 164 -9.82 0.71 -55.53
N LYS A 165 -8.52 0.40 -55.47
CA LYS A 165 -8.03 -0.88 -54.95
C LYS A 165 -8.38 -1.07 -53.48
N ALA A 166 -8.22 -0.02 -52.68
CA ALA A 166 -8.55 -0.01 -51.26
C ALA A 166 -10.06 -0.22 -51.01
N LEU A 167 -10.93 0.38 -51.82
CA LEU A 167 -12.37 0.08 -51.81
C LEU A 167 -12.68 -1.35 -52.25
N GLY A 168 -11.95 -1.89 -53.22
CA GLY A 168 -12.06 -3.29 -53.63
C GLY A 168 -11.69 -4.25 -52.50
N ALA A 169 -10.61 -3.95 -51.77
CA ALA A 169 -10.21 -4.70 -50.57
C ALA A 169 -11.26 -4.60 -49.47
N ALA A 170 -11.83 -3.41 -49.22
CA ALA A 170 -12.92 -3.23 -48.25
C ALA A 170 -14.19 -4.01 -48.65
N LYS A 171 -14.55 -4.05 -49.93
CA LYS A 171 -15.69 -4.83 -50.43
C LYS A 171 -15.47 -6.34 -50.36
N ALA A 172 -14.23 -6.80 -50.54
CA ALA A 172 -13.88 -8.21 -50.36
C ALA A 172 -13.90 -8.64 -48.87
N LEU A 173 -14.02 -7.67 -47.96
CA LEU A 173 -14.21 -7.85 -46.52
C LEU A 173 -15.64 -7.48 -46.09
N ASP A 174 -16.60 -7.48 -47.03
CA ASP A 174 -18.04 -7.24 -46.77
C ASP A 174 -18.34 -5.94 -46.00
N ALA A 175 -17.60 -4.85 -46.28
CA ALA A 175 -17.87 -3.55 -45.66
C ALA A 175 -19.08 -2.82 -46.31
N GLU A 176 -20.13 -2.53 -45.54
CA GLU A 176 -21.24 -1.66 -45.93
C GLU A 176 -20.85 -0.17 -45.92
N LYS A 177 -21.38 0.58 -46.89
CA LYS A 177 -21.18 2.05 -47.01
C LYS A 177 -19.71 2.47 -46.94
N ALA A 178 -18.80 1.64 -47.45
CA ALA A 178 -17.37 1.93 -47.50
C ALA A 178 -17.11 3.28 -48.20
N THR A 179 -16.47 4.20 -47.48
CA THR A 179 -16.05 5.52 -47.96
C THR A 179 -14.55 5.66 -47.75
N THR A 180 -13.83 6.09 -48.78
CA THR A 180 -12.39 6.35 -48.63
C THR A 180 -12.15 7.76 -48.14
N ASP A 181 -11.32 7.89 -47.12
CA ASP A 181 -10.54 9.10 -46.97
C ASP A 181 -9.45 9.12 -48.05
N SER A 182 -9.29 10.28 -48.67
CA SER A 182 -8.40 10.42 -49.81
C SER A 182 -6.97 9.93 -49.50
N ALA A 183 -6.39 9.12 -50.40
CA ALA A 183 -5.12 8.45 -50.15
C ALA A 183 -3.96 9.44 -49.97
N ARG A 184 -3.07 9.16 -49.02
CA ARG A 184 -1.88 9.99 -48.75
C ARG A 184 -0.59 9.27 -49.07
N LYS A 185 0.43 10.02 -49.50
CA LYS A 185 1.78 9.47 -49.75
C LYS A 185 2.51 9.23 -48.44
N VAL A 186 3.06 8.04 -48.29
CA VAL A 186 3.88 7.61 -47.14
C VAL A 186 5.09 6.82 -47.63
N ILE A 187 6.04 6.58 -46.74
CA ILE A 187 7.05 5.53 -46.90
C ILE A 187 6.63 4.35 -46.02
N TRP A 188 6.45 3.18 -46.60
CA TRP A 188 6.25 1.94 -45.85
C TRP A 188 7.61 1.38 -45.42
N ALA A 189 7.79 1.15 -44.13
CA ALA A 189 8.98 0.54 -43.54
C ALA A 189 8.65 -0.57 -42.50
N GLY A 190 7.37 -0.96 -42.38
CA GLY A 190 6.92 -2.00 -41.44
C GLY A 190 7.37 -3.42 -41.80
N SER A 191 7.74 -3.67 -43.06
CA SER A 191 8.29 -4.94 -43.52
C SER A 191 9.14 -4.75 -44.79
N GLY A 192 10.04 -5.69 -45.07
CA GLY A 192 10.83 -5.69 -46.31
C GLY A 192 11.80 -4.50 -46.46
N THR A 193 12.09 -4.14 -47.71
CA THR A 193 12.83 -2.90 -48.05
C THR A 193 11.87 -1.72 -48.04
N PRO A 194 12.27 -0.53 -47.51
CA PRO A 194 11.40 0.63 -47.51
C PRO A 194 10.93 1.01 -48.91
N LYS A 195 9.65 1.37 -49.04
CA LYS A 195 8.99 1.66 -50.33
C LYS A 195 8.13 2.91 -50.26
N LEU A 196 8.06 3.66 -51.36
CA LEU A 196 7.04 4.70 -51.53
C LEU A 196 5.68 4.01 -51.65
N ALA A 197 4.70 4.46 -50.85
CA ALA A 197 3.37 3.86 -50.81
C ALA A 197 2.27 4.91 -50.70
N TRP A 198 1.06 4.50 -51.08
CA TRP A 198 -0.20 5.14 -50.77
C TRP A 198 -0.80 4.47 -49.55
N GLU A 199 -1.10 5.24 -48.51
CA GLU A 199 -1.99 4.80 -47.43
C GLU A 199 -3.39 5.34 -47.75
N THR A 200 -4.33 4.41 -47.91
CA THR A 200 -5.75 4.74 -48.04
C THR A 200 -6.45 4.26 -46.78
N VAL A 201 -7.23 5.15 -46.16
CA VAL A 201 -8.08 4.79 -45.02
C VAL A 201 -9.51 4.68 -45.54
N ILE A 202 -10.13 3.53 -45.33
CA ILE A 202 -11.53 3.30 -45.66
C ILE A 202 -12.31 3.32 -44.36
N GLY A 203 -13.17 4.33 -44.21
CA GLY A 203 -14.21 4.35 -43.19
C GLY A 203 -15.47 3.65 -43.69
N GLY A 204 -16.33 3.19 -42.78
CA GLY A 204 -17.59 2.57 -43.16
C GLY A 204 -18.26 1.90 -41.97
N LEU A 205 -19.28 1.10 -42.26
CA LEU A 205 -19.87 0.18 -41.30
C LEU A 205 -19.55 -1.24 -41.79
N GLN A 206 -19.30 -2.16 -40.86
CA GLN A 206 -19.39 -3.58 -41.19
C GLN A 206 -20.88 -3.97 -41.30
N ASP A 207 -21.20 -5.15 -41.84
CA ASP A 207 -22.59 -5.63 -42.02
C ASP A 207 -23.43 -5.60 -40.72
N ASP A 208 -22.78 -5.62 -39.55
CA ASP A 208 -23.36 -5.56 -38.21
C ASP A 208 -23.59 -4.12 -37.69
N GLY A 209 -23.18 -3.09 -38.43
CA GLY A 209 -23.24 -1.68 -38.01
C GLY A 209 -22.02 -1.17 -37.22
N THR A 210 -20.95 -1.95 -37.10
CA THR A 210 -19.71 -1.57 -36.42
C THR A 210 -18.88 -0.58 -37.26
N PRO A 211 -18.41 0.56 -36.71
CA PRO A 211 -17.50 1.46 -37.42
C PRO A 211 -16.22 0.74 -37.88
N SER A 212 -15.94 0.74 -39.18
CA SER A 212 -14.69 0.21 -39.75
C SER A 212 -13.70 1.35 -39.99
N GLN A 213 -12.41 1.07 -39.76
CA GLN A 213 -11.31 1.91 -40.21
C GLN A 213 -10.21 1.03 -40.80
N LEU A 214 -10.40 0.61 -42.04
CA LEU A 214 -9.44 -0.23 -42.76
C LEU A 214 -8.33 0.65 -43.34
N HIS A 215 -7.08 0.35 -43.01
CA HIS A 215 -5.91 0.96 -43.65
C HIS A 215 -5.37 -0.01 -44.71
N VAL A 216 -5.28 0.43 -45.96
CA VAL A 216 -4.67 -0.32 -47.05
C VAL A 216 -3.43 0.43 -47.55
N ILE A 217 -2.27 -0.24 -47.48
CA ILE A 217 -0.98 0.29 -47.89
C ILE A 217 -0.64 -0.29 -49.26
N THR A 218 -0.65 0.54 -50.29
CA THR A 218 -0.39 0.15 -51.68
C THR A 218 0.95 0.71 -52.16
N ASP A 219 1.81 -0.12 -52.74
CA ASP A 219 3.06 0.27 -53.39
C ASP A 219 2.77 1.33 -54.47
N ALA A 220 3.35 2.52 -54.31
CA ALA A 220 3.03 3.66 -55.17
C ALA A 220 3.74 3.61 -56.54
N LEU A 221 4.57 2.58 -56.79
CA LEU A 221 5.21 2.36 -58.08
C LEU A 221 4.52 1.24 -58.86
N THR A 222 4.21 0.14 -58.19
CA THR A 222 3.72 -1.09 -58.83
C THR A 222 2.22 -1.32 -58.65
N GLY A 223 1.58 -0.66 -57.67
CA GLY A 223 0.21 -0.94 -57.28
C GLY A 223 0.04 -2.23 -56.45
N ALA A 224 1.12 -2.93 -56.10
CA ALA A 224 1.06 -4.10 -55.22
C ALA A 224 0.55 -3.71 -53.83
N GLU A 225 -0.28 -4.54 -53.20
CA GLU A 225 -0.64 -4.31 -51.79
C GLU A 225 0.56 -4.72 -50.93
N LEU A 226 1.02 -3.81 -50.07
CA LEU A 226 2.15 -4.05 -49.18
C LEU A 226 1.69 -4.53 -47.81
N TYR A 227 0.55 -4.03 -47.35
CA TYR A 227 -0.02 -4.35 -46.05
C TYR A 227 -1.46 -3.86 -45.96
N GLN A 228 -2.28 -4.53 -45.15
CA GLN A 228 -3.59 -4.02 -44.75
C GLN A 228 -3.85 -4.34 -43.28
N PHE A 229 -4.56 -3.46 -42.57
CA PHE A 229 -4.97 -3.69 -41.18
C PHE A 229 -6.26 -2.93 -40.84
N GLN A 230 -7.11 -3.55 -40.03
CA GLN A 230 -8.25 -2.87 -39.39
C GLN A 230 -7.75 -2.13 -38.15
N ALA A 231 -7.99 -0.81 -38.09
CA ALA A 231 -7.62 0.01 -36.94
C ALA A 231 -8.65 -0.06 -35.80
N ILE A 232 -9.86 -0.57 -36.08
CA ILE A 232 -10.86 -0.95 -35.08
C ILE A 232 -10.75 -2.49 -34.91
N LYS A 233 -10.23 -2.97 -33.78
CA LYS A 233 -10.09 -4.40 -33.44
C LYS A 233 -10.67 -4.69 -32.07
N THR A 234 -11.98 -4.64 -31.97
CA THR A 234 -12.70 -5.00 -30.76
C THR A 234 -14.08 -5.48 -31.12
N GLY A 235 -14.42 -6.72 -30.75
CA GLY A 235 -15.78 -7.21 -30.79
C GLY A 235 -16.67 -6.44 -29.82
N THR A 236 -17.95 -6.39 -30.11
CA THR A 236 -18.96 -5.88 -29.18
C THR A 236 -19.46 -7.04 -28.34
N GLY A 237 -19.31 -6.95 -27.02
CA GLY A 237 -19.83 -7.96 -26.10
C GLY A 237 -21.06 -7.45 -25.37
N ASN A 238 -22.15 -8.23 -25.37
CA ASN A 238 -23.32 -7.97 -24.54
C ASN A 238 -23.20 -8.79 -23.25
N SER A 239 -22.64 -8.16 -22.22
CA SER A 239 -22.38 -8.75 -20.90
C SER A 239 -23.67 -8.88 -20.08
N GLN A 240 -23.75 -9.90 -19.23
CA GLN A 240 -24.84 -10.02 -18.26
C GLN A 240 -24.77 -8.94 -17.18
N TYR A 241 -23.56 -8.58 -16.75
CA TYR A 241 -23.32 -7.76 -15.57
C TYR A 241 -22.81 -6.35 -15.90
N SER A 242 -22.05 -6.20 -16.98
CA SER A 242 -21.36 -4.97 -17.37
C SER A 242 -22.04 -4.20 -18.52
N GLY A 243 -23.18 -4.68 -19.02
CA GLY A 243 -23.88 -4.09 -20.18
C GLY A 243 -23.14 -4.32 -21.51
N THR A 244 -23.26 -3.39 -22.46
CA THR A 244 -22.51 -3.51 -23.72
C THR A 244 -21.07 -3.03 -23.53
N VAL A 245 -20.12 -3.92 -23.78
CA VAL A 245 -18.69 -3.73 -23.57
C VAL A 245 -17.89 -3.99 -24.84
N THR A 246 -16.65 -3.55 -24.84
CA THR A 246 -15.71 -3.71 -25.94
C THR A 246 -14.67 -4.76 -25.57
N ILE A 247 -14.58 -5.84 -26.34
CA ILE A 247 -13.73 -7.01 -26.05
C ILE A 247 -12.69 -7.27 -27.14
N GLY A 248 -11.52 -7.76 -26.74
CA GLY A 248 -10.45 -8.11 -27.67
C GLY A 248 -10.75 -9.40 -28.44
N THR A 249 -10.86 -9.34 -29.76
CA THR A 249 -11.17 -10.50 -30.61
C THR A 249 -10.18 -10.62 -31.76
N THR A 250 -10.08 -11.83 -32.32
CA THR A 250 -9.23 -12.11 -33.48
C THR A 250 -10.03 -12.83 -34.55
N LEU A 251 -10.13 -12.24 -35.74
CA LEU A 251 -10.64 -12.91 -36.94
C LEU A 251 -9.69 -14.02 -37.38
N SER A 252 -10.21 -15.24 -37.54
CA SER A 252 -9.49 -16.42 -38.00
C SER A 252 -10.33 -17.17 -39.04
N GLY A 253 -9.94 -17.06 -40.31
CA GLY A 253 -10.78 -17.56 -41.41
C GLY A 253 -11.99 -16.65 -41.58
N SER A 254 -13.19 -17.22 -41.49
CA SER A 254 -14.47 -16.49 -41.58
C SER A 254 -15.19 -16.33 -40.23
N THR A 255 -14.52 -16.61 -39.11
CA THR A 255 -15.09 -16.46 -37.76
C THR A 255 -14.15 -15.69 -36.85
N TYR A 256 -14.72 -14.95 -35.92
CA TYR A 256 -14.03 -14.27 -34.83
C TYR A 256 -13.83 -15.24 -33.67
N GLN A 257 -12.75 -15.04 -32.92
CA GLN A 257 -12.39 -15.82 -31.74
C GLN A 257 -12.26 -14.89 -30.54
N LEU A 258 -12.70 -15.32 -29.35
CA LEU A 258 -12.37 -14.65 -28.08
C LEU A 258 -10.88 -14.84 -27.76
N ASN A 259 -10.05 -14.06 -28.45
CA ASN A 259 -8.60 -14.10 -28.43
C ASN A 259 -8.07 -12.65 -28.50
N ASP A 260 -7.70 -12.10 -27.34
CA ASP A 260 -7.15 -10.76 -27.19
C ASP A 260 -5.62 -10.76 -27.30
N THR A 261 -5.14 -10.53 -28.52
CA THR A 261 -3.71 -10.44 -28.83
C THR A 261 -3.03 -9.19 -28.23
N THR A 262 -3.78 -8.21 -27.72
CA THR A 262 -3.23 -6.96 -27.18
C THR A 262 -2.84 -7.06 -25.71
N ARG A 263 -3.37 -8.06 -24.98
CA ARG A 263 -3.14 -8.32 -23.56
C ARG A 263 -2.59 -9.71 -23.33
N GLY A 264 -1.37 -9.95 -23.81
CA GLY A 264 -0.68 -11.22 -23.59
C GLY A 264 -1.32 -12.43 -24.28
N THR A 265 -2.20 -12.22 -25.27
CA THR A 265 -2.93 -13.28 -26.00
C THR A 265 -3.91 -14.04 -25.11
N HIS A 266 -4.69 -13.32 -24.30
CA HIS A 266 -5.75 -13.91 -23.47
C HIS A 266 -6.82 -14.59 -24.34
N LYS A 267 -7.28 -15.77 -23.94
CA LYS A 267 -8.30 -16.54 -24.65
C LYS A 267 -9.42 -16.98 -23.72
N THR A 268 -10.64 -17.08 -24.25
CA THR A 268 -11.78 -17.63 -23.51
C THR A 268 -12.33 -18.87 -24.18
N TYR A 269 -12.43 -19.95 -23.41
CA TYR A 269 -12.89 -21.27 -23.84
C TYR A 269 -14.23 -21.62 -23.17
N SER A 270 -15.05 -22.40 -23.86
CA SER A 270 -16.18 -23.10 -23.26
C SER A 270 -15.80 -24.55 -22.97
N LEU A 271 -16.07 -25.01 -21.75
CA LEU A 271 -15.96 -26.42 -21.40
C LEU A 271 -17.18 -27.24 -21.80
N ASN A 272 -18.26 -26.59 -22.27
CA ASN A 272 -19.52 -27.23 -22.68
C ASN A 272 -20.03 -28.22 -21.63
N ASN A 273 -20.05 -27.79 -20.36
CA ASN A 273 -20.43 -28.57 -19.18
C ASN A 273 -19.48 -29.72 -18.81
N GLY A 274 -18.29 -29.76 -19.43
CA GLY A 274 -17.19 -30.62 -19.00
C GLY A 274 -16.51 -30.12 -17.72
N THR A 275 -15.67 -30.99 -17.13
CA THR A 275 -14.97 -30.71 -15.86
C THR A 275 -13.44 -30.78 -15.97
N SER A 276 -12.89 -30.94 -17.18
CA SER A 276 -11.44 -31.04 -17.38
C SER A 276 -11.01 -30.58 -18.78
N GLY A 277 -9.70 -30.35 -18.94
CA GLY A 277 -9.11 -29.87 -20.17
C GLY A 277 -9.24 -28.36 -20.38
N THR A 278 -8.80 -27.88 -21.53
CA THR A 278 -8.87 -26.45 -21.90
C THR A 278 -10.26 -26.06 -22.41
N GLY A 279 -10.98 -26.99 -23.06
CA GLY A 279 -12.26 -26.73 -23.71
C GLY A 279 -12.13 -26.26 -25.16
N THR A 280 -13.23 -25.74 -25.71
CA THR A 280 -13.32 -25.25 -27.09
C THR A 280 -13.21 -23.73 -27.10
N LEU A 281 -12.28 -23.19 -27.90
CA LEU A 281 -12.13 -21.73 -28.06
C LEU A 281 -13.44 -21.16 -28.59
N MET A 282 -14.00 -20.15 -27.92
CA MET A 282 -15.28 -19.60 -28.33
C MET A 282 -15.11 -18.82 -29.63
N THR A 283 -16.03 -19.04 -30.56
CA THR A 283 -16.05 -18.40 -31.88
C THR A 283 -17.38 -17.74 -32.15
N ASP A 284 -17.37 -16.72 -33.00
CA ASP A 284 -18.55 -15.97 -33.44
C ASP A 284 -18.43 -15.60 -34.93
N SER A 285 -19.55 -15.39 -35.62
CA SER A 285 -19.55 -15.09 -37.06
C SER A 285 -19.48 -13.60 -37.39
N ASP A 286 -19.96 -12.72 -36.52
CA ASP A 286 -20.16 -11.29 -36.80
C ASP A 286 -19.44 -10.36 -35.82
N ASP A 287 -18.76 -10.90 -34.81
CA ASP A 287 -18.04 -10.16 -33.77
C ASP A 287 -18.95 -9.38 -32.81
N THR A 288 -20.24 -9.70 -32.80
CA THR A 288 -21.22 -9.27 -31.79
C THR A 288 -21.57 -10.45 -30.88
N TRP A 289 -20.93 -10.47 -29.72
CA TRP A 289 -20.93 -11.61 -28.82
C TRP A 289 -22.03 -11.50 -27.76
N GLY A 290 -22.76 -12.60 -27.54
CA GLY A 290 -23.73 -12.71 -26.47
C GLY A 290 -24.94 -11.78 -26.63
N THR A 291 -25.89 -11.90 -25.70
CA THR A 291 -27.14 -11.12 -25.73
C THR A 291 -27.43 -10.37 -24.43
N GLY A 292 -26.51 -10.43 -23.46
CA GLY A 292 -26.73 -9.97 -22.09
C GLY A 292 -27.66 -10.86 -21.26
N SER A 293 -28.25 -11.90 -21.86
CA SER A 293 -28.99 -12.92 -21.13
C SER A 293 -28.06 -14.07 -20.74
N GLY A 294 -28.07 -14.47 -19.48
CA GLY A 294 -27.31 -15.64 -19.01
C GLY A 294 -27.79 -16.99 -19.56
N SER A 295 -28.93 -17.03 -20.28
CA SER A 295 -29.34 -18.22 -21.04
C SER A 295 -28.60 -18.39 -22.37
N ASN A 296 -27.91 -17.34 -22.84
CA ASN A 296 -27.05 -17.42 -24.01
C ASN A 296 -25.63 -17.78 -23.57
N THR A 297 -25.07 -18.81 -24.22
CA THR A 297 -23.75 -19.36 -23.86
C THR A 297 -22.59 -18.39 -24.11
N GLN A 298 -22.68 -17.53 -25.12
CA GLN A 298 -21.64 -16.53 -25.36
C GLN A 298 -21.61 -15.44 -24.29
N THR A 299 -22.73 -15.13 -23.62
CA THR A 299 -22.80 -14.08 -22.59
C THR A 299 -21.79 -14.33 -21.45
N ALA A 300 -21.72 -15.54 -20.89
CA ALA A 300 -20.71 -15.88 -19.87
C ALA A 300 -19.28 -15.74 -20.42
N GLY A 301 -19.07 -16.12 -21.68
CA GLY A 301 -17.81 -15.93 -22.40
C GLY A 301 -17.40 -14.46 -22.51
N VAL A 302 -18.35 -13.57 -22.81
CA VAL A 302 -18.14 -12.11 -22.85
C VAL A 302 -17.72 -11.61 -21.48
N ASP A 303 -18.45 -11.98 -20.43
CA ASP A 303 -18.19 -11.55 -19.06
C ASP A 303 -16.78 -11.96 -18.61
N ALA A 304 -16.44 -13.24 -18.77
CA ALA A 304 -15.12 -13.76 -18.41
C ALA A 304 -13.99 -13.12 -19.24
N HIS A 305 -14.23 -12.84 -20.54
CA HIS A 305 -13.22 -12.21 -21.39
C HIS A 305 -13.01 -10.74 -21.03
N PHE A 306 -14.09 -10.00 -20.80
CA PHE A 306 -14.06 -8.60 -20.39
C PHE A 306 -13.46 -8.44 -18.99
N GLY A 307 -13.81 -9.31 -18.04
CA GLY A 307 -13.25 -9.32 -16.69
C GLY A 307 -11.75 -9.56 -16.69
N ALA A 308 -11.24 -10.52 -17.48
CA ALA A 308 -9.81 -10.76 -17.62
C ALA A 308 -9.08 -9.56 -18.28
N GLN A 309 -9.65 -8.97 -19.34
CA GLN A 309 -9.12 -7.77 -19.99
C GLN A 309 -9.02 -6.59 -19.01
N THR A 310 -10.09 -6.34 -18.25
CA THR A 310 -10.17 -5.21 -17.33
C THR A 310 -9.21 -5.40 -16.16
N THR A 311 -9.10 -6.63 -15.66
CA THR A 311 -8.14 -6.97 -14.58
C THR A 311 -6.70 -6.82 -15.04
N TRP A 312 -6.37 -7.28 -16.26
CA TRP A 312 -5.05 -7.04 -16.85
C TRP A 312 -4.70 -5.54 -16.90
N ASP A 313 -5.63 -4.72 -17.39
CA ASP A 313 -5.42 -3.28 -17.51
C ASP A 313 -5.31 -2.61 -16.13
N PHE A 314 -6.12 -3.03 -15.16
CA PHE A 314 -6.02 -2.58 -13.77
C PHE A 314 -4.62 -2.83 -13.20
N TYR A 315 -4.11 -4.06 -13.29
CA TYR A 315 -2.78 -4.41 -12.77
C TYR A 315 -1.66 -3.65 -13.48
N LYS A 316 -1.75 -3.54 -14.82
CA LYS A 316 -0.76 -2.84 -15.63
C LYS A 316 -0.74 -1.35 -15.35
N ASN A 317 -1.89 -0.70 -15.32
CA ASN A 317 -1.98 0.75 -15.20
C ASN A 317 -1.86 1.24 -13.76
N THR A 318 -2.28 0.42 -12.78
CA THR A 318 -2.19 0.78 -11.36
C THR A 318 -0.83 0.43 -10.77
N PHE A 319 -0.25 -0.73 -11.11
CA PHE A 319 0.96 -1.23 -10.46
C PHE A 319 2.15 -1.44 -11.41
N GLY A 320 1.96 -1.27 -12.72
CA GLY A 320 3.00 -1.57 -13.71
C GLY A 320 3.22 -3.07 -13.95
N ARG A 321 2.31 -3.95 -13.48
CA ARG A 321 2.43 -5.40 -13.64
C ARG A 321 1.85 -5.85 -14.99
N SER A 322 2.65 -6.50 -15.82
CA SER A 322 2.21 -7.00 -17.14
C SER A 322 1.89 -8.50 -17.07
N GLY A 323 0.64 -8.82 -16.78
CA GLY A 323 0.17 -10.21 -16.63
C GLY A 323 0.46 -10.83 -15.27
N ILE A 324 -0.06 -12.03 -15.04
CA ILE A 324 -0.01 -12.70 -13.73
C ILE A 324 1.43 -12.97 -13.31
N LYS A 325 2.33 -13.37 -14.21
CA LYS A 325 3.76 -13.61 -13.92
C LYS A 325 4.64 -12.38 -14.11
N ASN A 326 4.05 -11.24 -14.48
CA ASN A 326 4.76 -10.03 -14.88
C ASN A 326 5.71 -10.21 -16.08
N ASP A 327 5.42 -11.18 -16.96
CA ASP A 327 6.22 -11.54 -18.14
C ASP A 327 5.55 -11.15 -19.47
N GLY A 328 4.38 -10.52 -19.41
CA GLY A 328 3.60 -10.14 -20.59
C GLY A 328 2.78 -11.28 -21.19
N VAL A 329 2.66 -12.43 -20.52
CA VAL A 329 1.82 -13.56 -20.94
C VAL A 329 0.52 -13.58 -20.13
N ALA A 330 -0.61 -13.80 -20.81
CA ALA A 330 -1.91 -13.94 -20.17
C ALA A 330 -2.23 -15.39 -19.78
N ALA A 331 -3.02 -15.53 -18.72
CA ALA A 331 -3.80 -16.73 -18.48
C ALA A 331 -4.93 -16.84 -19.53
N TYR A 332 -5.70 -17.91 -19.46
CA TYR A 332 -6.95 -18.05 -20.21
C TYR A 332 -8.13 -18.27 -19.28
N SER A 333 -9.34 -18.01 -19.77
CA SER A 333 -10.59 -18.23 -19.04
C SER A 333 -11.32 -19.45 -19.60
N ARG A 334 -12.01 -20.19 -18.71
CA ARG A 334 -12.92 -21.29 -19.05
C ARG A 334 -14.31 -20.99 -18.48
N VAL A 335 -15.34 -21.01 -19.31
CA VAL A 335 -16.75 -20.89 -18.89
C VAL A 335 -17.49 -22.19 -19.12
N HIS A 336 -18.71 -22.31 -18.57
CA HIS A 336 -19.54 -23.51 -18.64
C HIS A 336 -18.85 -24.74 -18.04
N TYR A 337 -18.21 -24.55 -16.88
CA TYR A 337 -17.63 -25.64 -16.11
C TYR A 337 -18.73 -26.42 -15.39
N SER A 338 -18.77 -27.75 -15.62
CA SER A 338 -19.75 -28.66 -15.02
C SER A 338 -21.21 -28.26 -15.31
N THR A 339 -22.18 -28.78 -14.55
CA THR A 339 -23.60 -28.42 -14.65
C THR A 339 -24.09 -27.89 -13.32
N ALA A 340 -24.80 -26.75 -13.35
CA ALA A 340 -25.31 -26.07 -12.16
C ALA A 340 -24.25 -25.84 -11.06
N TYR A 341 -23.01 -25.60 -11.47
CA TYR A 341 -21.87 -25.46 -10.56
C TYR A 341 -21.81 -24.06 -9.98
N VAL A 342 -21.81 -23.99 -8.66
CA VAL A 342 -21.94 -22.75 -7.88
C VAL A 342 -20.58 -22.37 -7.31
N ASN A 343 -19.59 -22.26 -8.20
CA ASN A 343 -18.29 -21.73 -7.83
C ASN A 343 -17.51 -21.23 -9.07
N ALA A 344 -16.54 -20.36 -8.81
CA ALA A 344 -15.46 -20.01 -9.72
C ALA A 344 -14.13 -20.34 -9.02
N PHE A 345 -13.07 -20.54 -9.80
CA PHE A 345 -11.75 -20.81 -9.23
C PHE A 345 -10.61 -20.51 -10.20
N TRP A 346 -9.47 -20.12 -9.62
CA TRP A 346 -8.15 -20.16 -10.23
C TRP A 346 -7.52 -21.55 -10.08
N ASP A 347 -6.78 -21.97 -11.11
CA ASP A 347 -6.03 -23.22 -11.11
C ASP A 347 -4.60 -22.97 -11.64
N ASP A 348 -3.60 -23.15 -10.76
CA ASP A 348 -2.18 -22.96 -11.07
C ASP A 348 -1.66 -23.98 -12.10
N ASP A 349 -2.22 -25.20 -12.15
CA ASP A 349 -1.73 -26.28 -13.02
C ASP A 349 -2.04 -25.97 -14.48
N CYS A 350 -3.25 -25.48 -14.76
CA CYS A 350 -3.62 -25.02 -16.10
C CYS A 350 -3.23 -23.56 -16.36
N PHE A 351 -2.91 -22.80 -15.30
CA PHE A 351 -2.70 -21.35 -15.33
C PHE A 351 -3.92 -20.62 -15.91
N CYS A 352 -5.10 -20.89 -15.35
CA CYS A 352 -6.36 -20.46 -15.92
C CYS A 352 -7.47 -20.19 -14.88
N MET A 353 -8.36 -19.24 -15.20
CA MET A 353 -9.59 -18.99 -14.42
C MET A 353 -10.73 -19.84 -14.97
N THR A 354 -11.61 -20.33 -14.09
CA THR A 354 -12.70 -21.26 -14.44
C THR A 354 -13.99 -20.88 -13.74
N TYR A 355 -15.09 -20.85 -14.48
CA TYR A 355 -16.36 -20.32 -14.02
C TYR A 355 -17.49 -21.33 -14.26
N GLY A 356 -18.25 -21.61 -13.20
CA GLY A 356 -19.53 -22.31 -13.29
C GLY A 356 -20.69 -21.37 -13.66
N ASP A 357 -21.81 -21.96 -14.07
CA ASP A 357 -23.00 -21.23 -14.53
C ASP A 357 -24.04 -20.93 -13.42
N GLY A 358 -23.73 -21.28 -12.16
CA GLY A 358 -24.62 -21.14 -11.02
C GLY A 358 -25.77 -22.17 -11.01
N THR A 359 -26.55 -22.22 -9.92
CA THR A 359 -27.60 -23.23 -9.71
C THR A 359 -28.66 -23.25 -10.83
N SER A 360 -28.99 -22.07 -11.34
CA SER A 360 -29.97 -21.88 -12.42
C SER A 360 -29.38 -22.05 -13.82
N SER A 361 -28.05 -22.20 -13.94
CA SER A 361 -27.31 -22.20 -15.21
C SER A 361 -27.55 -20.96 -16.08
N THR A 362 -27.96 -19.85 -15.47
CA THR A 362 -28.23 -18.57 -16.13
C THR A 362 -27.57 -17.40 -15.40
N HIS A 363 -26.77 -17.67 -14.37
CA HIS A 363 -26.06 -16.67 -13.56
C HIS A 363 -24.63 -17.17 -13.40
N ALA A 364 -23.87 -17.06 -14.49
CA ALA A 364 -22.48 -17.47 -14.49
C ALA A 364 -21.68 -16.63 -13.50
N LEU A 365 -20.74 -17.24 -12.80
CA LEU A 365 -19.98 -16.58 -11.74
C LEU A 365 -18.84 -15.73 -12.35
N THR A 366 -19.20 -14.76 -13.20
CA THR A 366 -18.30 -14.03 -14.08
C THR A 366 -18.40 -12.51 -13.94
N SER A 367 -18.95 -12.00 -12.84
CA SER A 367 -18.96 -10.55 -12.54
C SER A 367 -17.55 -9.98 -12.47
N LEU A 368 -17.40 -8.65 -12.57
CA LEU A 368 -16.09 -8.01 -12.69
C LEU A 368 -15.19 -8.28 -11.48
N ASP A 369 -15.76 -8.15 -10.29
CA ASP A 369 -15.09 -8.43 -9.02
C ASP A 369 -14.68 -9.90 -8.90
N VAL A 370 -15.55 -10.84 -9.27
CA VAL A 370 -15.26 -12.29 -9.27
C VAL A 370 -14.18 -12.63 -10.29
N ALA A 371 -14.25 -12.10 -11.51
CA ALA A 371 -13.20 -12.29 -12.50
C ALA A 371 -11.85 -11.69 -12.04
N GLY A 372 -11.89 -10.53 -11.39
CA GLY A 372 -10.73 -9.90 -10.76
C GLY A 372 -10.17 -10.69 -9.58
N HIS A 373 -11.05 -11.28 -8.78
CA HIS A 373 -10.75 -12.16 -7.64
C HIS A 373 -10.00 -13.41 -8.14
N GLU A 374 -10.55 -14.14 -9.11
CA GLU A 374 -9.90 -15.35 -9.65
C GLU A 374 -8.53 -15.04 -10.25
N MET A 375 -8.42 -14.00 -11.06
CA MET A 375 -7.13 -13.64 -11.66
C MET A 375 -6.11 -13.18 -10.58
N THR A 376 -6.58 -12.64 -9.46
CA THR A 376 -5.74 -12.22 -8.33
C THR A 376 -5.17 -13.41 -7.54
N HIS A 377 -5.89 -14.54 -7.43
CA HIS A 377 -5.29 -15.76 -6.88
C HIS A 377 -4.00 -16.15 -7.63
N GLY A 378 -4.00 -16.05 -8.96
CA GLY A 378 -2.80 -16.25 -9.76
C GLY A 378 -1.69 -15.25 -9.46
N VAL A 379 -2.02 -13.97 -9.21
CA VAL A 379 -1.03 -12.96 -8.80
C VAL A 379 -0.45 -13.33 -7.44
N THR A 380 -1.28 -13.78 -6.49
CA THR A 380 -0.84 -14.25 -5.17
C THR A 380 0.07 -15.46 -5.29
N SER A 381 -0.27 -16.49 -6.07
CA SER A 381 0.54 -17.70 -6.26
C SER A 381 1.91 -17.39 -6.89
N ASN A 382 1.98 -16.37 -7.74
CA ASN A 382 3.22 -15.92 -8.40
C ASN A 382 3.95 -14.79 -7.64
N THR A 383 3.57 -14.51 -6.40
CA THR A 383 4.22 -13.51 -5.54
C THR A 383 4.43 -14.03 -4.11
N ALA A 384 3.53 -13.71 -3.18
CA ALA A 384 3.63 -14.16 -1.78
C ALA A 384 3.43 -15.67 -1.62
N ASN A 385 2.72 -16.30 -2.57
CA ASN A 385 2.33 -17.70 -2.55
C ASN A 385 1.63 -18.09 -1.25
N LEU A 386 0.67 -17.27 -0.80
CA LEU A 386 -0.06 -17.48 0.44
C LEU A 386 -0.74 -18.85 0.44
N THR A 387 -0.33 -19.72 1.37
CA THR A 387 -0.88 -21.06 1.53
C THR A 387 -2.36 -20.96 1.83
N TYR A 388 -3.19 -21.69 1.09
CA TYR A 388 -4.64 -21.68 1.17
C TYR A 388 -5.19 -22.44 2.39
N SER A 389 -4.72 -22.05 3.58
CA SER A 389 -5.06 -22.66 4.87
C SER A 389 -4.75 -21.69 6.01
N GLY A 390 -5.49 -21.77 7.11
CA GLY A 390 -5.25 -20.91 8.27
C GLY A 390 -5.41 -19.43 7.95
N GLU A 391 -4.67 -18.59 8.67
CA GLU A 391 -4.66 -17.14 8.43
C GLU A 391 -4.10 -16.76 7.05
N SER A 392 -3.13 -17.52 6.52
CA SER A 392 -2.60 -17.26 5.18
C SER A 392 -3.65 -17.52 4.11
N GLY A 393 -4.55 -18.48 4.31
CA GLY A 393 -5.67 -18.75 3.41
C GLY A 393 -6.69 -17.62 3.44
N GLY A 394 -7.07 -17.15 4.62
CA GLY A 394 -7.92 -15.96 4.76
C GLY A 394 -7.32 -14.71 4.12
N LEU A 395 -5.99 -14.50 4.26
CA LEU A 395 -5.30 -13.40 3.58
C LEU A 395 -5.23 -13.60 2.06
N ASN A 396 -5.19 -14.82 1.56
CA ASN A 396 -5.25 -15.13 0.13
C ASN A 396 -6.61 -14.71 -0.45
N GLU A 397 -7.70 -15.18 0.17
CA GLU A 397 -9.08 -14.81 -0.15
C GLU A 397 -9.31 -13.29 -0.08
N ALA A 398 -8.93 -12.66 1.03
CA ALA A 398 -9.11 -11.22 1.20
C ALA A 398 -8.30 -10.42 0.17
N THR A 399 -7.11 -10.90 -0.20
CA THR A 399 -6.31 -10.25 -1.26
C THR A 399 -7.04 -10.28 -2.60
N SER A 400 -7.68 -11.40 -2.93
CA SER A 400 -8.50 -11.54 -4.14
C SER A 400 -9.72 -10.62 -4.11
N ASP A 401 -10.43 -10.51 -2.98
CA ASP A 401 -11.52 -9.54 -2.80
C ASP A 401 -11.04 -8.09 -2.95
N ILE A 402 -9.95 -7.72 -2.27
CA ILE A 402 -9.37 -6.36 -2.30
C ILE A 402 -9.06 -5.91 -3.73
N PHE A 403 -8.44 -6.77 -4.53
CA PHE A 403 -8.10 -6.43 -5.90
C PHE A 403 -9.27 -6.62 -6.86
N GLY A 404 -10.21 -7.54 -6.62
CA GLY A 404 -11.49 -7.63 -7.32
C GLY A 404 -12.30 -6.34 -7.21
N THR A 405 -12.50 -5.84 -5.99
CA THR A 405 -13.06 -4.50 -5.73
C THR A 405 -12.25 -3.40 -6.43
N GLY A 406 -10.92 -3.50 -6.39
CA GLY A 406 -10.03 -2.60 -7.13
C GLY A 406 -10.31 -2.54 -8.63
N VAL A 407 -10.57 -3.70 -9.25
CA VAL A 407 -10.93 -3.86 -10.67
C VAL A 407 -12.27 -3.21 -10.98
N GLU A 408 -13.28 -3.44 -10.16
CA GLU A 408 -14.62 -2.87 -10.37
C GLU A 408 -14.61 -1.33 -10.29
N PHE A 409 -13.93 -0.77 -9.29
CA PHE A 409 -13.70 0.68 -9.21
C PHE A 409 -12.86 1.23 -10.37
N TYR A 410 -11.91 0.44 -10.88
CA TYR A 410 -11.08 0.83 -12.03
C TYR A 410 -11.86 0.82 -13.34
N ALA A 411 -12.76 -0.15 -13.52
CA ALA A 411 -13.60 -0.29 -14.70
C ALA A 411 -14.49 0.95 -14.90
N ALA A 412 -14.92 1.58 -13.79
CA ALA A 412 -15.85 2.70 -13.79
C ALA A 412 -17.09 2.42 -14.67
N ASN A 413 -17.55 1.17 -14.64
CA ASN A 413 -18.69 0.71 -15.42
C ASN A 413 -19.98 1.33 -14.86
N SER A 414 -20.92 1.67 -15.73
CA SER A 414 -22.18 2.33 -15.34
C SER A 414 -23.26 1.36 -14.86
N THR A 415 -23.13 0.08 -15.17
CA THR A 415 -24.06 -1.01 -14.82
C THR A 415 -23.58 -1.73 -13.56
N ASP A 416 -22.27 -1.98 -13.52
CA ASP A 416 -21.54 -2.58 -12.40
C ASP A 416 -20.64 -1.52 -11.75
N VAL A 417 -21.25 -0.71 -10.90
CA VAL A 417 -20.60 0.49 -10.37
C VAL A 417 -19.78 0.10 -9.15
N GLY A 418 -18.46 0.28 -9.26
CA GLY A 418 -17.48 0.05 -8.19
C GLY A 418 -17.99 0.28 -6.77
N ASP A 419 -18.01 -0.79 -5.98
CA ASP A 419 -18.43 -0.78 -4.60
C ASP A 419 -17.58 -1.75 -3.72
N TYR A 420 -17.93 -1.91 -2.45
CA TYR A 420 -17.20 -2.75 -1.46
C TYR A 420 -18.01 -4.00 -1.05
N LEU A 421 -18.93 -4.42 -1.91
CA LEU A 421 -19.61 -5.69 -1.85
C LEU A 421 -18.85 -6.67 -2.77
N ILE A 422 -18.98 -7.97 -2.50
CA ILE A 422 -18.39 -9.01 -3.33
C ILE A 422 -19.52 -9.94 -3.79
N GLY A 423 -19.57 -10.22 -5.09
CA GLY A 423 -20.48 -11.17 -5.71
C GLY A 423 -21.95 -10.74 -5.69
N GLU A 424 -22.25 -9.45 -5.57
CA GLU A 424 -23.60 -8.90 -5.54
C GLU A 424 -24.29 -9.01 -6.91
N LYS A 425 -23.54 -9.00 -8.02
CA LYS A 425 -24.11 -9.21 -9.36
C LYS A 425 -24.47 -10.66 -9.66
N ILE A 426 -23.71 -11.62 -9.15
CA ILE A 426 -23.91 -13.03 -9.46
C ILE A 426 -25.12 -13.63 -8.73
N ASP A 427 -25.63 -12.95 -7.70
CA ASP A 427 -26.82 -13.32 -6.91
C ASP A 427 -26.79 -14.81 -6.50
N ILE A 428 -25.67 -15.23 -5.93
CA ILE A 428 -25.41 -16.64 -5.58
C ILE A 428 -26.41 -17.16 -4.54
N ASN A 429 -26.91 -16.26 -3.68
CA ASN A 429 -27.93 -16.55 -2.65
C ASN A 429 -29.35 -16.56 -3.23
N GLY A 430 -29.58 -15.96 -4.40
CA GLY A 430 -30.89 -15.87 -5.06
C GLY A 430 -31.87 -14.90 -4.39
N ASP A 431 -31.37 -14.04 -3.50
CA ASP A 431 -32.15 -13.05 -2.75
C ASP A 431 -31.67 -11.60 -2.98
N GLY A 432 -30.71 -11.42 -3.90
CA GLY A 432 -30.11 -10.14 -4.24
C GLY A 432 -29.09 -9.62 -3.22
N THR A 433 -28.73 -10.41 -2.21
CA THR A 433 -27.65 -10.05 -1.27
C THR A 433 -26.28 -10.40 -1.84
N PRO A 434 -25.24 -9.60 -1.55
CA PRO A 434 -23.87 -9.95 -1.89
C PRO A 434 -23.39 -11.21 -1.16
N LEU A 435 -22.36 -11.84 -1.73
CA LEU A 435 -21.69 -12.98 -1.11
C LEU A 435 -20.88 -12.56 0.12
N ARG A 436 -20.18 -11.42 0.06
CA ARG A 436 -19.41 -10.86 1.19
C ARG A 436 -19.52 -9.34 1.26
N TYR A 437 -19.27 -8.80 2.45
CA TYR A 437 -19.24 -7.37 2.74
C TYR A 437 -17.85 -6.99 3.22
N MET A 438 -17.23 -5.97 2.64
CA MET A 438 -15.93 -5.51 3.15
C MET A 438 -16.06 -4.49 4.28
N ASP A 439 -17.20 -3.82 4.49
CA ASP A 439 -17.34 -2.80 5.54
C ASP A 439 -17.69 -3.39 6.92
N GLU A 440 -18.40 -4.50 6.94
CA GLU A 440 -18.88 -5.23 8.13
C GLU A 440 -19.10 -6.69 7.71
N PRO A 441 -18.02 -7.50 7.64
CA PRO A 441 -18.05 -8.87 7.12
C PRO A 441 -19.11 -9.80 7.70
N ASP A 442 -19.42 -9.69 8.99
CA ASP A 442 -20.38 -10.57 9.67
C ASP A 442 -21.81 -10.50 9.12
N LYS A 443 -22.12 -9.48 8.30
CA LYS A 443 -23.38 -9.35 7.54
C LYS A 443 -23.66 -10.54 6.61
N ASP A 444 -22.63 -11.27 6.18
CA ASP A 444 -22.81 -12.50 5.40
C ASP A 444 -23.21 -13.72 6.26
N GLY A 445 -23.20 -13.58 7.59
CA GLY A 445 -23.59 -14.60 8.56
C GLY A 445 -22.50 -15.61 8.92
N GLY A 446 -21.29 -15.50 8.38
CA GLY A 446 -20.19 -16.44 8.62
C GLY A 446 -18.81 -15.82 8.81
N SER A 447 -18.52 -14.69 8.16
CA SER A 447 -17.22 -14.03 8.21
C SER A 447 -16.96 -13.35 9.55
N ALA A 448 -15.69 -13.29 9.93
CA ALA A 448 -15.28 -12.55 11.12
C ALA A 448 -15.03 -11.07 10.79
N ASP A 449 -15.58 -10.13 11.56
CA ASP A 449 -15.27 -8.71 11.40
C ASP A 449 -13.85 -8.33 11.83
N SER A 450 -13.30 -9.08 12.78
CA SER A 450 -12.07 -8.73 13.48
C SER A 450 -11.25 -9.97 13.81
N TRP A 451 -9.94 -9.78 13.92
CA TRP A 451 -9.01 -10.84 14.26
C TRP A 451 -9.21 -11.30 15.71
N TYR A 452 -9.13 -12.62 15.91
CA TYR A 452 -9.03 -13.27 17.21
C TYR A 452 -8.16 -14.52 17.04
N SER A 453 -7.63 -15.06 18.14
CA SER A 453 -6.66 -16.16 18.10
C SER A 453 -7.14 -17.45 17.43
N GLY A 454 -8.45 -17.61 17.23
CA GLY A 454 -9.05 -18.76 16.55
C GLY A 454 -9.49 -18.48 15.11
N VAL A 455 -9.25 -17.30 14.55
CA VAL A 455 -9.76 -16.92 13.22
C VAL A 455 -9.24 -17.83 12.10
N GLY A 456 -7.99 -18.32 12.22
CA GLY A 456 -7.42 -19.28 11.28
C GLY A 456 -8.05 -20.68 11.31
N ASN A 457 -8.96 -20.96 12.25
CA ASN A 457 -9.71 -22.22 12.26
C ASN A 457 -11.01 -22.14 11.44
N LEU A 458 -11.41 -20.93 11.03
CA LEU A 458 -12.54 -20.77 10.13
C LEU A 458 -12.17 -21.24 8.73
N ASP A 459 -13.19 -21.51 7.92
CA ASP A 459 -13.00 -21.63 6.48
C ASP A 459 -12.33 -20.34 5.95
N VAL A 460 -11.47 -20.49 4.94
CA VAL A 460 -10.65 -19.37 4.46
C VAL A 460 -11.50 -18.20 3.97
N HIS A 461 -12.67 -18.47 3.38
CA HIS A 461 -13.60 -17.46 2.89
C HIS A 461 -14.27 -16.65 4.03
N TYR A 462 -14.31 -17.18 5.25
CA TYR A 462 -14.81 -16.48 6.45
C TYR A 462 -13.68 -15.84 7.26
N SER A 463 -12.50 -16.47 7.26
CA SER A 463 -11.29 -15.92 7.89
C SER A 463 -10.67 -14.75 7.10
N SER A 464 -11.15 -14.48 5.89
CA SER A 464 -10.80 -13.33 5.06
C SER A 464 -11.44 -12.02 5.54
N GLY A 465 -12.59 -12.12 6.23
CA GLY A 465 -13.38 -11.00 6.73
C GLY A 465 -12.55 -9.89 7.38
N PRO A 466 -11.65 -10.18 8.34
CA PRO A 466 -10.88 -9.12 8.99
C PRO A 466 -9.98 -8.35 8.02
N ALA A 467 -9.37 -8.99 7.02
CA ALA A 467 -8.54 -8.30 6.03
C ALA A 467 -9.37 -7.49 5.04
N ASN A 468 -10.56 -7.97 4.65
CA ASN A 468 -11.53 -7.18 3.90
C ASN A 468 -11.94 -5.91 4.66
N HIS A 469 -12.28 -6.08 5.94
CA HIS A 469 -12.62 -4.99 6.85
C HIS A 469 -11.49 -3.99 7.05
N MET A 470 -10.27 -4.48 7.25
CA MET A 470 -9.07 -3.63 7.35
C MET A 470 -8.87 -2.82 6.08
N PHE A 471 -9.07 -3.40 4.89
CA PHE A 471 -8.91 -2.67 3.64
C PHE A 471 -9.99 -1.60 3.44
N TYR A 472 -11.24 -1.88 3.81
CA TYR A 472 -12.30 -0.86 3.83
C TYR A 472 -11.95 0.28 4.79
N LEU A 473 -11.58 -0.03 6.04
CA LEU A 473 -11.17 0.96 7.05
C LEU A 473 -9.98 1.80 6.57
N LEU A 474 -8.98 1.16 5.96
CA LEU A 474 -7.82 1.85 5.40
C LEU A 474 -8.21 2.77 4.24
N SER A 475 -9.11 2.33 3.37
CA SER A 475 -9.52 3.08 2.19
C SER A 475 -10.45 4.24 2.54
N GLU A 476 -11.49 3.97 3.32
CA GLU A 476 -12.65 4.85 3.50
C GLU A 476 -12.80 5.40 4.91
N GLY A 477 -12.22 4.74 5.90
CA GLY A 477 -12.39 5.04 7.33
C GLY A 477 -13.63 4.39 7.92
N SER A 478 -13.73 4.45 9.25
CA SER A 478 -14.86 3.91 10.03
C SER A 478 -16.08 4.83 9.99
N GLY A 479 -17.24 4.28 10.30
CA GLY A 479 -18.53 4.97 10.43
C GLY A 479 -19.31 5.01 9.13
N SER A 480 -20.39 5.79 9.13
CA SER A 480 -21.33 5.81 8.01
C SER A 480 -20.81 6.61 6.81
N LYS A 481 -20.87 6.00 5.63
CA LYS A 481 -20.50 6.62 4.37
C LYS A 481 -21.34 6.06 3.22
N THR A 482 -21.74 6.91 2.29
CA THR A 482 -22.34 6.47 1.02
C THR A 482 -21.32 6.61 -0.09
N ILE A 483 -21.06 5.52 -0.80
CA ILE A 483 -20.13 5.46 -1.94
C ILE A 483 -20.90 4.87 -3.10
N ASN A 484 -20.95 5.58 -4.22
CA ASN A 484 -21.58 5.11 -5.46
C ASN A 484 -23.03 4.60 -5.31
N GLY A 485 -23.75 5.07 -4.29
CA GLY A 485 -25.15 4.68 -4.03
C GLY A 485 -25.31 3.59 -2.97
N VAL A 486 -24.24 2.91 -2.57
CA VAL A 486 -24.25 1.95 -1.46
C VAL A 486 -23.93 2.66 -0.15
N THR A 487 -24.70 2.37 0.90
CA THR A 487 -24.49 2.94 2.24
C THR A 487 -23.82 1.92 3.13
N TYR A 488 -22.65 2.29 3.63
CA TYR A 488 -21.82 1.53 4.53
C TYR A 488 -21.86 2.12 5.93
N ASN A 489 -21.58 1.30 6.94
CA ASN A 489 -21.42 1.75 8.31
C ASN A 489 -20.42 0.86 9.06
N SER A 490 -19.15 1.06 8.78
CA SER A 490 -18.07 0.19 9.26
C SER A 490 -17.69 0.49 10.73
N PRO A 491 -17.89 -0.45 11.66
CA PRO A 491 -17.45 -0.30 13.05
C PRO A 491 -15.93 -0.56 13.19
N THR A 492 -15.36 -0.32 14.37
CA THR A 492 -14.03 -0.82 14.74
C THR A 492 -14.14 -1.68 15.99
N SER A 493 -13.29 -2.71 16.11
CA SER A 493 -13.33 -3.68 17.21
C SER A 493 -13.18 -3.05 18.59
N ASP A 494 -12.52 -1.90 18.68
CA ASP A 494 -12.23 -1.17 19.91
C ASP A 494 -12.99 0.16 20.04
N GLY A 495 -13.85 0.48 19.06
CA GLY A 495 -14.63 1.73 19.02
C GLY A 495 -13.80 2.98 18.73
N VAL A 496 -12.51 2.86 18.41
CA VAL A 496 -11.67 3.99 18.03
C VAL A 496 -11.87 4.31 16.55
N ALA A 497 -12.20 5.55 16.23
CA ALA A 497 -12.43 5.97 14.85
C ALA A 497 -11.14 5.91 14.00
N VAL A 498 -11.26 5.34 12.80
CA VAL A 498 -10.19 5.24 11.80
C VAL A 498 -10.47 6.22 10.66
N ALA A 499 -9.48 7.05 10.32
CA ALA A 499 -9.54 7.91 9.13
C ALA A 499 -8.97 7.17 7.91
N GLY A 500 -9.73 7.12 6.82
CA GLY A 500 -9.30 6.51 5.56
C GLY A 500 -8.21 7.33 4.85
N ILE A 501 -7.26 6.65 4.21
CA ILE A 501 -6.16 7.23 3.42
C ILE A 501 -6.47 7.29 1.92
N GLY A 502 -7.64 6.79 1.52
CA GLY A 502 -8.09 6.69 0.14
C GLY A 502 -7.68 5.38 -0.52
N ARG A 503 -8.62 4.77 -1.26
CA ARG A 503 -8.47 3.48 -1.95
C ARG A 503 -7.22 3.37 -2.82
N ALA A 504 -6.87 4.42 -3.57
CA ALA A 504 -5.68 4.40 -4.42
C ALA A 504 -4.38 4.19 -3.61
N ALA A 505 -4.26 4.81 -2.44
CA ALA A 505 -3.10 4.62 -1.57
C ALA A 505 -3.13 3.24 -0.89
N ALA A 506 -4.30 2.80 -0.44
CA ALA A 506 -4.51 1.48 0.15
C ALA A 506 -4.12 0.35 -0.80
N LEU A 507 -4.56 0.41 -2.07
CA LEU A 507 -4.20 -0.56 -3.12
C LEU A 507 -2.69 -0.63 -3.35
N GLN A 508 -2.00 0.50 -3.42
CA GLN A 508 -0.53 0.54 -3.60
C GLN A 508 0.20 -0.11 -2.42
N ILE A 509 -0.28 0.14 -1.20
CA ILE A 509 0.31 -0.43 0.02
C ILE A 509 0.10 -1.93 0.05
N TRP A 510 -1.15 -2.40 -0.18
CA TRP A 510 -1.46 -3.83 -0.17
C TRP A 510 -0.69 -4.58 -1.26
N TYR A 511 -0.65 -4.04 -2.48
CA TYR A 511 0.11 -4.63 -3.59
C TYR A 511 1.60 -4.75 -3.26
N LYS A 512 2.22 -3.69 -2.71
CA LYS A 512 3.62 -3.75 -2.31
C LYS A 512 3.85 -4.70 -1.14
N ALA A 513 2.92 -4.76 -0.18
CA ALA A 513 2.98 -5.71 0.93
C ALA A 513 2.99 -7.16 0.40
N LEU A 514 2.00 -7.50 -0.43
CA LEU A 514 1.87 -8.82 -1.07
C LEU A 514 3.12 -9.17 -1.88
N THR A 515 3.56 -8.30 -2.78
CA THR A 515 4.59 -8.65 -3.77
C THR A 515 6.03 -8.56 -3.25
N THR A 516 6.27 -7.89 -2.13
CA THR A 516 7.63 -7.63 -1.62
C THR A 516 7.89 -8.21 -0.23
N TYR A 517 6.87 -8.27 0.65
CA TYR A 517 7.09 -8.49 2.08
C TYR A 517 6.34 -9.69 2.66
N MET A 518 5.26 -10.14 2.02
CA MET A 518 4.53 -11.34 2.43
C MET A 518 5.20 -12.61 1.87
N THR A 519 5.03 -13.69 2.61
CA THR A 519 5.49 -15.06 2.27
C THR A 519 4.35 -16.06 2.46
N SER A 520 4.55 -17.32 2.06
CA SER A 520 3.47 -18.31 1.99
C SER A 520 2.74 -18.58 3.30
N SER A 521 3.41 -18.46 4.45
CA SER A 521 2.81 -18.68 5.78
C SER A 521 2.49 -17.37 6.53
N THR A 522 2.25 -16.27 5.81
CA THR A 522 1.98 -14.96 6.45
C THR A 522 0.74 -15.03 7.34
N THR A 523 0.86 -14.61 8.60
CA THR A 523 -0.25 -14.40 9.53
C THR A 523 -0.75 -12.95 9.50
N TYR A 524 -1.88 -12.64 10.13
CA TYR A 524 -2.41 -11.27 10.24
C TYR A 524 -1.42 -10.30 10.91
N ALA A 525 -0.72 -10.74 11.95
CA ALA A 525 0.33 -9.94 12.60
C ALA A 525 1.52 -9.65 11.65
N GLN A 526 1.89 -10.63 10.83
CA GLN A 526 2.92 -10.47 9.80
C GLN A 526 2.43 -9.62 8.63
N ALA A 527 1.16 -9.73 8.23
CA ALA A 527 0.52 -8.90 7.21
C ALA A 527 0.50 -7.42 7.63
N ARG A 528 0.19 -7.12 8.90
CA ARG A 528 0.33 -5.77 9.47
C ARG A 528 1.75 -5.24 9.31
N THR A 529 2.74 -6.06 9.67
CA THR A 529 4.15 -5.69 9.56
C THR A 529 4.55 -5.44 8.10
N ALA A 530 4.12 -6.31 7.17
CA ALA A 530 4.35 -6.17 5.73
C ALA A 530 3.73 -4.89 5.17
N ALA A 531 2.48 -4.58 5.54
CA ALA A 531 1.78 -3.37 5.14
C ALA A 531 2.44 -2.09 5.71
N LEU A 532 2.89 -2.12 6.97
CA LEU A 532 3.64 -1.00 7.56
C LEU A 532 4.98 -0.79 6.85
N ASN A 533 5.72 -1.86 6.52
CA ASN A 533 6.94 -1.77 5.73
C ASN A 533 6.69 -1.24 4.30
N ALA A 534 5.58 -1.65 3.68
CA ALA A 534 5.14 -1.12 2.40
C ALA A 534 4.81 0.38 2.49
N ALA A 535 4.02 0.80 3.47
CA ALA A 535 3.67 2.20 3.69
C ALA A 535 4.91 3.05 4.03
N ALA A 536 5.82 2.55 4.86
CA ALA A 536 7.08 3.20 5.17
C ALA A 536 7.95 3.38 3.92
N SER A 537 8.02 2.36 3.07
CA SER A 537 8.78 2.43 1.81
C SER A 537 8.17 3.40 0.79
N LEU A 538 6.84 3.47 0.71
CA LEU A 538 6.14 4.30 -0.28
C LEU A 538 6.01 5.75 0.17
N TYR A 539 5.78 5.98 1.46
CA TYR A 539 5.36 7.27 2.03
C TYR A 539 6.17 7.73 3.26
N GLY A 540 6.92 6.84 3.91
CA GLY A 540 7.69 7.13 5.13
C GLY A 540 6.97 6.75 6.43
N THR A 541 7.71 6.43 7.50
CA THR A 541 7.18 5.96 8.80
C THR A 541 6.40 7.03 9.58
N SER A 542 6.56 8.31 9.24
CA SER A 542 5.82 9.43 9.83
C SER A 542 4.65 9.92 8.96
N SER A 543 4.29 9.17 7.91
CA SER A 543 3.19 9.54 7.02
C SER A 543 1.82 9.18 7.60
N THR A 544 0.78 9.88 7.12
CA THR A 544 -0.62 9.52 7.43
C THR A 544 -0.97 8.14 6.86
N GLN A 545 -0.31 7.68 5.79
CA GLN A 545 -0.46 6.34 5.24
C GLN A 545 0.08 5.27 6.18
N TYR A 546 1.28 5.47 6.74
CA TYR A 546 1.86 4.55 7.72
C TYR A 546 0.99 4.44 8.98
N ALA A 547 0.54 5.58 9.50
CA ALA A 547 -0.38 5.61 10.62
C ALA A 547 -1.74 5.00 10.27
N GLY A 548 -2.26 5.29 9.07
CA GLY A 548 -3.51 4.74 8.55
C GLY A 548 -3.49 3.21 8.49
N VAL A 549 -2.40 2.61 8.02
CA VAL A 549 -2.20 1.15 8.08
C VAL A 549 -2.26 0.65 9.52
N GLY A 550 -1.47 1.26 10.42
CA GLY A 550 -1.47 0.87 11.83
C GLY A 550 -2.86 0.95 12.47
N ASN A 551 -3.61 1.99 12.14
CA ASN A 551 -4.95 2.27 12.68
C ASN A 551 -6.03 1.36 12.09
N ALA A 552 -5.98 1.05 10.79
CA ALA A 552 -6.92 0.12 10.16
C ALA A 552 -6.73 -1.31 10.68
N PHE A 553 -5.48 -1.75 10.87
CA PHE A 553 -5.20 -3.04 11.50
C PHE A 553 -5.59 -3.06 12.99
N ALA A 554 -5.38 -1.97 13.73
CA ALA A 554 -5.86 -1.90 15.11
C ALA A 554 -7.40 -1.97 15.20
N GLY A 555 -8.10 -1.35 14.25
CA GLY A 555 -9.57 -1.39 14.14
C GLY A 555 -10.15 -2.77 13.85
N ILE A 556 -9.33 -3.74 13.43
CA ILE A 556 -9.70 -5.16 13.31
C ILE A 556 -9.01 -6.03 14.36
N ASN A 557 -8.60 -5.44 15.49
CA ASN A 557 -7.93 -6.11 16.61
C ASN A 557 -6.55 -6.73 16.29
N VAL A 558 -5.78 -6.13 15.38
CA VAL A 558 -4.40 -6.53 15.07
C VAL A 558 -3.42 -5.41 15.45
N GLY A 559 -2.83 -5.52 16.63
CA GLY A 559 -1.85 -4.56 17.15
C GLY A 559 -2.48 -3.22 17.56
N SER A 560 -1.63 -2.25 17.87
CA SER A 560 -2.05 -0.94 18.41
C SER A 560 -2.20 0.15 17.34
N HIS A 561 -3.04 1.14 17.65
CA HIS A 561 -3.13 2.39 16.89
C HIS A 561 -1.79 3.15 16.84
N ILE A 562 -1.54 3.83 15.73
CA ILE A 562 -0.36 4.67 15.49
C ILE A 562 -0.81 6.12 15.34
N THR A 563 -0.24 7.00 16.17
CA THR A 563 -0.44 8.45 16.07
C THR A 563 0.81 9.08 15.44
N VAL A 564 0.64 9.80 14.33
CA VAL A 564 1.72 10.61 13.71
C VAL A 564 1.53 12.09 14.04
N PRO A 565 2.62 12.86 14.26
CA PRO A 565 2.54 14.30 14.47
C PRO A 565 1.90 15.00 13.27
N THR A 566 0.92 15.85 13.52
CA THR A 566 0.03 16.45 12.49
C THR A 566 0.70 17.42 11.52
N THR A 567 1.98 17.75 11.72
CA THR A 567 2.70 18.76 10.92
C THR A 567 3.82 18.20 10.04
N GLY A 568 4.11 16.90 10.09
CA GLY A 568 5.20 16.28 9.31
C GLY A 568 6.62 16.61 9.80
N VAL A 569 6.76 17.51 10.79
CA VAL A 569 8.01 17.79 11.50
C VAL A 569 7.92 17.23 12.92
N THR A 570 8.81 16.30 13.23
CA THR A 570 8.92 15.71 14.57
C THR A 570 10.13 16.30 15.27
N VAL A 571 9.92 16.87 16.46
CA VAL A 571 11.00 17.30 17.36
C VAL A 571 11.04 16.33 18.52
N THR A 572 12.15 15.61 18.68
CA THR A 572 12.33 14.71 19.82
C THR A 572 12.53 15.56 21.07
N ASN A 573 11.65 15.39 22.06
CA ASN A 573 11.79 16.06 23.34
C ASN A 573 13.06 15.53 24.05
N PRO A 574 14.04 16.39 24.40
CA PRO A 574 15.27 15.94 25.06
C PRO A 574 15.06 15.52 26.52
N GLY A 575 13.84 15.65 27.06
CA GLY A 575 13.55 15.49 28.48
C GLY A 575 14.04 16.68 29.31
N SER A 576 13.70 16.68 30.60
CA SER A 576 14.13 17.73 31.53
C SER A 576 15.65 17.82 31.58
N GLN A 577 16.19 19.05 31.51
CA GLN A 577 17.61 19.34 31.55
C GLN A 577 18.00 19.98 32.87
N SER A 578 19.26 19.79 33.27
CA SER A 578 19.84 20.42 34.45
C SER A 578 21.26 20.90 34.16
N SER A 579 21.63 22.06 34.73
CA SER A 579 22.96 22.66 34.57
C SER A 579 23.32 23.53 35.78
N THR A 580 24.55 24.00 35.85
CA THR A 580 25.02 24.89 36.92
C THR A 580 25.44 26.23 36.33
N VAL A 581 25.16 27.32 37.04
CA VAL A 581 25.63 28.67 36.68
C VAL A 581 27.13 28.63 36.43
N GLY A 582 27.58 29.22 35.32
CA GLY A 582 29.00 29.32 34.96
C GLY A 582 29.59 28.12 34.22
N THR A 583 28.85 27.02 34.05
CA THR A 583 29.34 25.83 33.33
C THR A 583 28.83 25.81 31.88
N ALA A 584 29.74 25.64 30.91
CA ALA A 584 29.34 25.55 29.50
C ALA A 584 28.46 24.31 29.22
N VAL A 585 27.47 24.48 28.35
CA VAL A 585 26.48 23.48 27.96
C VAL A 585 26.50 23.31 26.44
N SER A 586 26.28 22.07 25.98
CA SER A 586 26.00 21.75 24.58
C SER A 586 24.98 20.61 24.51
N LEU A 587 23.79 20.88 23.96
CA LEU A 587 22.71 19.91 23.77
C LEU A 587 22.25 19.93 22.31
N ALA A 588 22.34 18.81 21.61
CA ALA A 588 21.82 18.69 20.25
C ALA A 588 20.33 18.32 20.27
N ILE A 589 19.50 19.10 19.60
CA ILE A 589 18.08 18.76 19.39
C ILE A 589 17.94 17.87 18.16
N THR A 590 17.38 16.68 18.38
CA THR A 590 17.05 15.76 17.29
C THR A 590 15.68 16.12 16.72
N ALA A 591 15.63 16.31 15.40
CA ALA A 591 14.39 16.54 14.68
C ALA A 591 14.46 15.93 13.28
N SER A 592 13.29 15.64 12.72
CA SER A 592 13.13 15.11 11.36
C SER A 592 11.93 15.76 10.67
N SER A 593 12.01 15.98 9.36
CA SER A 593 10.85 16.36 8.54
C SER A 593 10.61 15.36 7.41
N THR A 594 9.35 15.16 7.05
CA THR A 594 8.94 14.44 5.83
C THR A 594 9.09 15.26 4.56
N ASN A 595 9.21 16.59 4.67
CA ASN A 595 9.46 17.48 3.55
C ASN A 595 10.97 17.53 3.23
N SER A 596 11.32 17.43 1.95
CA SER A 596 12.72 17.55 1.53
C SER A 596 13.24 18.97 1.73
N GLY A 597 14.38 19.11 2.39
CA GLY A 597 15.05 20.41 2.58
C GLY A 597 15.77 20.49 3.91
N SER A 598 16.38 21.66 4.16
CA SER A 598 17.03 21.96 5.43
C SER A 598 15.99 22.24 6.52
N LEU A 599 16.30 21.82 7.75
CA LEU A 599 15.57 22.22 8.94
C LEU A 599 16.15 23.52 9.50
N THR A 600 15.28 24.39 9.99
CA THR A 600 15.63 25.61 10.72
C THR A 600 15.14 25.50 12.15
N TYR A 601 15.98 25.89 13.11
CA TYR A 601 15.73 25.71 14.54
C TYR A 601 15.58 27.07 15.24
N ALA A 602 14.61 27.16 16.14
CA ALA A 602 14.41 28.30 17.03
C ALA A 602 14.08 27.81 18.44
N ALA A 603 14.43 28.58 19.46
CA ALA A 603 14.12 28.25 20.84
C ALA A 603 13.70 29.49 21.62
N THR A 604 12.72 29.33 22.50
CA THR A 604 12.25 30.36 23.44
C THR A 604 12.34 29.82 24.86
N GLY A 605 12.48 30.71 25.85
CA GLY A 605 12.53 30.31 27.26
C GLY A 605 13.78 29.51 27.65
N LEU A 606 14.87 29.61 26.90
CA LEU A 606 16.16 29.05 27.32
C LEU A 606 16.72 29.82 28.54
N PRO A 607 17.49 29.15 29.42
CA PRO A 607 18.25 29.84 30.46
C PRO A 607 19.11 30.99 29.93
N THR A 608 19.18 32.08 30.70
CA THR A 608 20.01 33.25 30.35
C THR A 608 21.45 32.81 30.12
N GLY A 609 22.01 33.11 28.95
CA GLY A 609 23.36 32.71 28.54
C GLY A 609 23.44 31.47 27.62
N LEU A 610 22.30 30.82 27.32
CA LEU A 610 22.19 29.78 26.30
C LEU A 610 21.49 30.30 25.03
N SER A 611 21.83 29.73 23.88
CA SER A 611 21.21 30.02 22.58
C SER A 611 21.16 28.77 21.70
N ILE A 612 20.27 28.72 20.71
CA ILE A 612 20.20 27.62 19.74
C ILE A 612 20.75 28.06 18.38
N SER A 613 21.56 27.20 17.76
CA SER A 613 21.99 27.36 16.38
C SER A 613 20.85 27.05 15.42
N SER A 614 20.50 28.01 14.57
CA SER A 614 19.36 27.88 13.65
C SER A 614 19.57 26.85 12.53
N SER A 615 20.81 26.43 12.25
CA SER A 615 21.13 25.46 11.20
C SER A 615 21.50 24.07 11.73
N THR A 616 21.94 23.96 12.98
CA THR A 616 22.38 22.67 13.55
C THR A 616 21.49 22.16 14.69
N GLY A 617 20.59 22.98 15.21
CA GLY A 617 19.71 22.61 16.33
C GLY A 617 20.45 22.41 17.66
N THR A 618 21.71 22.84 17.76
CA THR A 618 22.51 22.72 18.98
C THR A 618 22.23 23.90 19.90
N ILE A 619 21.70 23.64 21.09
CA ILE A 619 21.63 24.59 22.19
C ILE A 619 22.99 24.63 22.88
N SER A 620 23.62 25.79 22.96
CA SER A 620 24.93 25.95 23.60
C SER A 620 25.10 27.31 24.28
N GLY A 621 26.09 27.40 25.17
CA GLY A 621 26.43 28.62 25.91
C GLY A 621 26.77 28.34 27.37
N THR A 622 26.78 29.37 28.20
CA THR A 622 27.05 29.26 29.64
C THR A 622 25.92 29.94 30.41
N PRO A 623 25.10 29.20 31.17
CA PRO A 623 23.98 29.79 31.87
C PRO A 623 24.50 30.67 33.02
N THR A 624 23.92 31.86 33.18
CA THR A 624 24.41 32.88 34.13
C THR A 624 23.53 33.05 35.37
N THR A 625 22.30 32.54 35.33
CA THR A 625 21.30 32.80 36.37
C THR A 625 20.63 31.49 36.79
N ALA A 626 20.68 31.19 38.09
CA ALA A 626 19.99 30.04 38.66
C ALA A 626 18.47 30.20 38.58
N GLY A 627 17.74 29.12 38.35
CA GLY A 627 16.30 29.12 38.22
C GLY A 627 15.78 27.96 37.37
N THR A 628 14.47 27.81 37.33
CA THR A 628 13.77 26.83 36.49
C THR A 628 13.15 27.54 35.31
N TYR A 629 13.50 27.10 34.10
CA TYR A 629 13.06 27.69 32.85
C TYR A 629 12.15 26.70 32.11
N SER A 630 11.09 27.21 31.48
CA SER A 630 10.28 26.42 30.54
C SER A 630 10.75 26.74 29.13
N SER A 631 11.52 25.82 28.55
CA SER A 631 12.13 26.00 27.23
C SER A 631 11.31 25.30 26.17
N THR A 632 11.08 25.98 25.04
CA THR A 632 10.39 25.42 23.88
C THR A 632 11.29 25.54 22.66
N VAL A 633 11.53 24.41 21.99
CA VAL A 633 12.21 24.38 20.69
C VAL A 633 11.17 24.22 19.60
N THR A 634 11.28 25.04 18.56
CA THR A 634 10.50 24.97 17.33
C THR A 634 11.43 24.64 16.18
N VAL A 635 11.07 23.63 15.39
CA VAL A 635 11.79 23.27 14.18
C VAL A 635 10.87 23.50 12.99
N THR A 636 11.36 24.23 11.99
CA THR A 636 10.64 24.57 10.77
C THR A 636 11.35 23.94 9.59
N ASP A 637 10.61 23.29 8.70
CA ASP A 637 11.19 22.79 7.45
C ASP A 637 11.11 23.80 6.31
N SER A 638 11.65 23.43 5.15
CA SER A 638 11.70 24.24 3.93
C SER A 638 10.33 24.65 3.37
N THR A 639 9.25 24.00 3.79
CA THR A 639 7.87 24.30 3.36
C THR A 639 7.15 25.23 4.34
N GLY A 640 7.76 25.53 5.49
CA GLY A 640 7.18 26.34 6.56
C GLY A 640 6.39 25.52 7.58
N ALA A 641 6.36 24.19 7.48
CA ALA A 641 5.73 23.34 8.49
C ALA A 641 6.60 23.31 9.76
N THR A 642 5.95 23.23 10.93
CA THR A 642 6.64 23.34 12.23
C THR A 642 6.34 22.18 13.17
N GLY A 643 7.34 21.71 13.90
CA GLY A 643 7.20 20.83 15.05
C GLY A 643 7.75 21.52 16.30
N THR A 644 7.24 21.19 17.48
CA THR A 644 7.71 21.78 18.74
C THR A 644 7.97 20.71 19.81
N ALA A 645 8.90 21.00 20.72
CA ALA A 645 9.09 20.25 21.95
C ALA A 645 9.33 21.22 23.11
N SER A 646 8.58 21.06 24.20
CA SER A 646 8.74 21.84 25.43
C SER A 646 9.27 20.98 26.56
N PHE A 647 10.24 21.50 27.31
CA PHE A 647 10.86 20.81 28.44
C PHE A 647 11.34 21.80 29.49
N THR A 648 11.57 21.29 30.69
CA THR A 648 12.06 22.09 31.82
C THR A 648 13.58 22.10 31.81
N TRP A 649 14.19 23.27 32.03
CA TRP A 649 15.63 23.41 32.24
C TRP A 649 15.91 24.02 33.62
N THR A 650 16.53 23.26 34.51
CA THR A 650 16.90 23.75 35.85
C THR A 650 18.36 24.18 35.86
N VAL A 651 18.63 25.43 36.24
CA VAL A 651 19.99 25.93 36.48
C VAL A 651 20.20 26.10 37.99
N SER A 652 21.14 25.36 38.55
CA SER A 652 21.54 25.47 39.96
C SER A 652 22.62 26.53 40.14
N ALA A 653 22.66 27.20 41.28
CA ALA A 653 23.70 28.19 41.61
C ALA A 653 25.10 27.55 41.71
N THR A 654 26.15 28.32 41.38
CA THR A 654 27.54 27.87 41.52
C THR A 654 27.94 27.88 42.99
N GLY A 655 28.00 26.71 43.63
CA GLY A 655 28.61 26.52 44.94
C GLY A 655 27.76 25.72 45.94
N GLY A 656 28.26 24.53 46.28
CA GLY A 656 28.00 23.85 47.56
C GLY A 656 26.73 23.03 47.69
N GLY A 657 26.56 21.96 46.92
CA GLY A 657 25.61 20.91 47.30
C GLY A 657 26.21 20.08 48.44
N SER A 658 25.81 20.32 49.69
CA SER A 658 26.09 19.36 50.77
C SER A 658 25.41 18.04 50.43
N CYS A 659 26.17 16.95 50.32
CA CYS A 659 25.56 15.64 50.21
C CYS A 659 24.86 15.30 51.53
N THR A 660 23.52 15.21 51.51
CA THR A 660 22.77 14.65 52.63
C THR A 660 22.75 13.14 52.47
N SER A 661 23.13 12.41 53.52
CA SER A 661 23.07 10.95 53.53
C SER A 661 21.63 10.46 53.41
N ALA A 662 21.34 9.70 52.36
CA ALA A 662 20.03 9.15 52.03
C ALA A 662 20.15 7.79 51.33
N GLN A 663 19.14 6.94 51.53
CA GLN A 663 18.93 5.72 50.75
C GLN A 663 18.14 6.06 49.48
N LEU A 664 18.62 5.64 48.31
CA LEU A 664 18.02 5.99 47.03
C LEU A 664 17.24 4.86 46.33
N LEU A 665 17.36 3.62 46.78
CA LEU A 665 16.59 2.50 46.24
C LEU A 665 15.21 2.39 46.90
N GLY A 666 14.19 2.11 46.10
CA GLY A 666 12.89 1.70 46.59
C GLY A 666 12.78 0.18 46.74
N ASN A 667 11.95 -0.26 47.68
CA ASN A 667 11.74 -1.67 48.05
C ASN A 667 13.07 -2.44 48.24
N GLN A 668 13.94 -1.89 49.08
CA GLN A 668 15.34 -2.30 49.08
C GLN A 668 15.60 -3.69 49.69
N GLY A 669 14.68 -4.19 50.52
CA GLY A 669 14.65 -5.59 51.00
C GLY A 669 13.58 -6.44 50.32
N PHE A 670 13.03 -6.01 49.17
CA PHE A 670 12.06 -6.75 48.36
C PHE A 670 10.68 -7.07 49.00
N GLU A 671 10.45 -6.72 50.27
CA GLU A 671 9.24 -7.01 51.06
C GLU A 671 7.91 -6.56 50.44
N SER A 672 7.92 -5.60 49.51
CA SER A 672 6.74 -5.18 48.75
C SER A 672 6.54 -5.92 47.43
N GLY A 673 7.17 -7.09 47.25
CA GLY A 673 7.12 -7.89 46.02
C GLY A 673 7.69 -7.16 44.79
N ASN A 674 7.32 -7.62 43.59
CA ASN A 674 7.82 -7.04 42.34
C ASN A 674 7.08 -5.75 41.92
N THR A 675 7.12 -4.73 42.77
CA THR A 675 6.39 -3.45 42.57
C THR A 675 7.30 -2.30 42.14
N THR A 676 8.58 -2.33 42.52
CA THR A 676 9.53 -1.22 42.30
C THR A 676 10.70 -1.60 41.40
N TRP A 677 11.09 -2.88 41.39
CA TRP A 677 12.17 -3.39 40.56
C TRP A 677 11.63 -3.91 39.23
N THR A 678 12.46 -3.89 38.19
CA THR A 678 12.21 -4.64 36.95
C THR A 678 12.98 -5.95 37.02
N ALA A 679 12.28 -7.07 37.11
CA ALA A 679 12.87 -8.39 37.31
C ALA A 679 12.30 -9.43 36.32
N THR A 680 13.08 -10.46 35.99
CA THR A 680 12.55 -11.67 35.35
C THR A 680 11.44 -12.27 36.23
N SER A 681 10.40 -12.84 35.59
CA SER A 681 9.25 -13.38 36.32
C SER A 681 9.67 -14.46 37.32
N GLY A 682 9.31 -14.29 38.59
CA GLY A 682 9.63 -15.24 39.66
C GLY A 682 10.89 -14.90 40.46
N VAL A 683 11.76 -14.01 39.97
CA VAL A 683 13.01 -13.63 40.65
C VAL A 683 12.76 -13.02 42.02
N ILE A 684 11.80 -12.09 42.14
CA ILE A 684 11.39 -11.57 43.46
C ILE A 684 10.34 -12.52 44.04
N THR A 685 10.70 -13.20 45.13
CA THR A 685 9.91 -14.30 45.67
C THR A 685 10.02 -14.42 47.19
N SER A 686 8.95 -14.90 47.83
CA SER A 686 8.90 -15.27 49.25
C SER A 686 9.00 -16.79 49.50
N SER A 687 9.40 -17.57 48.49
CA SER A 687 9.65 -19.00 48.64
C SER A 687 10.62 -19.30 49.78
N SER A 688 10.28 -20.27 50.64
CA SER A 688 11.11 -20.72 51.77
C SER A 688 12.23 -21.69 51.38
N SER A 689 12.30 -22.12 50.11
CA SER A 689 13.35 -23.04 49.61
C SER A 689 14.75 -22.43 49.67
N GLN A 690 14.85 -21.10 49.61
CA GLN A 690 16.04 -20.34 49.93
C GLN A 690 15.63 -19.29 50.97
N ALA A 691 16.35 -19.19 52.08
CA ALA A 691 15.98 -18.24 53.14
C ALA A 691 16.30 -16.79 52.71
N ALA A 692 15.39 -15.86 52.98
CA ALA A 692 15.71 -14.43 52.96
C ALA A 692 16.69 -14.11 54.10
N ARG A 693 17.51 -13.07 53.94
CA ARG A 693 18.42 -12.62 55.00
C ARG A 693 17.65 -11.87 56.07
N THR A 694 16.76 -10.97 55.66
CA THR A 694 15.79 -10.32 56.54
C THR A 694 14.40 -10.35 55.91
N GLY A 695 13.35 -10.19 56.72
CA GLY A 695 11.99 -10.24 56.19
C GLY A 695 11.60 -11.60 55.61
N SER A 696 10.77 -11.59 54.55
CA SER A 696 10.23 -12.79 53.90
C SER A 696 10.51 -12.84 52.40
N TYR A 697 10.88 -11.74 51.76
CA TYR A 697 11.16 -11.67 50.33
C TYR A 697 12.66 -11.55 50.06
N LYS A 698 13.07 -11.98 48.87
CA LYS A 698 14.42 -11.83 48.33
C LYS A 698 14.34 -11.77 46.81
N ALA A 699 15.43 -11.38 46.18
CA ALA A 699 15.64 -11.69 44.77
C ALA A 699 16.47 -12.97 44.64
N TRP A 700 15.93 -13.97 43.97
CA TRP A 700 16.59 -15.24 43.68
C TRP A 700 16.74 -15.36 42.16
N LEU A 701 17.97 -15.25 41.69
CA LEU A 701 18.32 -15.39 40.28
C LEU A 701 18.92 -16.78 40.05
N ASP A 702 18.57 -17.38 38.92
CA ASP A 702 18.98 -18.70 38.46
C ASP A 702 18.64 -19.83 39.46
N GLY A 703 19.45 -20.90 39.53
CA GLY A 703 19.18 -22.10 40.34
C GLY A 703 18.49 -23.23 39.59
N TYR A 704 18.52 -23.24 38.26
CA TYR A 704 17.80 -24.17 37.41
C TYR A 704 18.61 -25.42 37.06
N GLY A 705 19.94 -25.31 37.03
CA GLY A 705 20.82 -26.39 36.59
C GLY A 705 20.75 -26.67 35.09
N SER A 706 20.38 -25.64 34.32
CA SER A 706 20.29 -25.63 32.86
C SER A 706 20.43 -24.19 32.37
N THR A 707 20.73 -23.99 31.08
CA THR A 707 21.05 -22.64 30.58
C THR A 707 19.91 -21.66 30.84
N HIS A 708 20.17 -20.69 31.70
CA HIS A 708 19.19 -19.69 32.11
C HIS A 708 19.84 -18.33 32.26
N THR A 709 19.04 -17.26 32.20
CA THR A 709 19.52 -15.91 32.44
C THR A 709 18.44 -15.10 33.11
N ASP A 710 18.65 -14.81 34.39
CA ASP A 710 17.79 -13.91 35.15
C ASP A 710 18.35 -12.50 35.25
N THR A 711 17.43 -11.52 35.33
CA THR A 711 17.80 -10.11 35.50
C THR A 711 16.97 -9.44 36.58
N LEU A 712 17.58 -8.47 37.24
CA LEU A 712 16.96 -7.60 38.24
C LEU A 712 17.56 -6.20 38.11
N SER A 713 16.74 -5.16 37.97
CA SER A 713 17.24 -3.79 37.79
C SER A 713 16.35 -2.68 38.37
N GLN A 714 16.97 -1.56 38.74
CA GLN A 714 16.31 -0.32 39.15
C GLN A 714 17.18 0.89 38.76
N SER A 715 16.56 1.99 38.32
CA SER A 715 17.26 3.24 37.99
C SER A 715 17.33 4.16 39.20
N VAL A 716 18.50 4.77 39.43
CA VAL A 716 18.76 5.66 40.57
C VAL A 716 19.42 6.96 40.10
N THR A 717 18.99 8.11 40.63
CA THR A 717 19.61 9.41 40.37
C THR A 717 20.47 9.82 41.56
N ILE A 718 21.78 9.94 41.34
CA ILE A 718 22.73 10.30 42.40
C ILE A 718 22.91 11.83 42.41
N PRO A 719 22.65 12.53 43.53
CA PRO A 719 22.82 13.97 43.60
C PRO A 719 24.25 14.42 43.27
N SER A 720 24.37 15.55 42.58
CA SER A 720 25.65 16.20 42.33
C SER A 720 26.30 16.60 43.67
N GLY A 721 27.52 16.14 43.93
CA GLY A 721 28.24 16.38 45.19
C GLY A 721 28.32 15.18 46.14
N CYS A 722 27.57 14.10 45.89
CA CYS A 722 27.63 12.86 46.67
C CYS A 722 28.72 11.91 46.16
N THR A 723 29.97 12.36 46.20
CA THR A 723 31.14 11.60 45.69
C THR A 723 31.51 10.42 46.57
N GLY A 724 30.89 10.24 47.73
CA GLY A 724 31.03 9.06 48.60
C GLY A 724 29.91 8.02 48.43
N THR A 725 29.08 8.11 47.38
CA THR A 725 27.93 7.20 47.22
C THR A 725 28.36 5.73 47.04
N THR A 726 27.75 4.84 47.82
CA THR A 726 28.02 3.39 47.77
C THR A 726 26.75 2.59 47.48
N PHE A 727 26.88 1.55 46.67
CA PHE A 727 25.88 0.52 46.44
C PHE A 727 26.23 -0.76 47.22
N THR A 728 25.39 -1.13 48.17
CA THR A 728 25.54 -2.32 49.00
C THR A 728 24.40 -3.30 48.79
N PHE A 729 24.68 -4.59 49.00
CA PHE A 729 23.69 -5.66 49.00
C PHE A 729 24.27 -6.88 49.72
N TYR A 730 23.42 -7.79 50.16
CA TYR A 730 23.85 -9.08 50.69
C TYR A 730 23.64 -10.15 49.63
N LEU A 731 24.64 -11.02 49.45
CA LEU A 731 24.63 -12.08 48.45
C LEU A 731 24.90 -13.43 49.12
N HIS A 732 23.98 -14.37 48.95
CA HIS A 732 24.18 -15.79 49.19
C HIS A 732 24.28 -16.52 47.86
N ILE A 733 25.27 -17.40 47.73
CA ILE A 733 25.49 -18.20 46.52
C ILE A 733 25.45 -19.65 46.96
N ASP A 734 24.48 -20.40 46.43
CA ASP A 734 24.29 -21.82 46.68
C ASP A 734 24.51 -22.58 45.38
N THR A 735 25.48 -23.48 45.33
CA THR A 735 25.90 -24.13 44.08
C THR A 735 26.11 -25.62 44.27
N ALA A 736 25.67 -26.39 43.26
CA ALA A 736 26.00 -27.81 43.12
C ALA A 736 27.35 -28.03 42.42
N GLU A 737 27.97 -26.97 41.89
CA GLU A 737 29.28 -27.03 41.27
C GLU A 737 30.38 -27.28 42.31
N THR A 738 31.27 -28.23 42.01
CA THR A 738 32.35 -28.63 42.94
C THR A 738 33.73 -28.14 42.51
N THR A 739 33.82 -27.49 41.36
CA THR A 739 35.07 -26.90 40.86
C THR A 739 35.56 -25.79 41.77
N THR A 740 36.89 -25.65 41.89
CA THR A 740 37.54 -24.56 42.64
C THR A 740 38.21 -23.53 41.71
N SER A 741 38.20 -23.77 40.40
CA SER A 741 38.91 -22.95 39.42
C SER A 741 38.05 -22.42 38.28
N THR A 742 36.92 -23.04 37.97
CA THR A 742 36.09 -22.68 36.82
C THR A 742 34.86 -21.90 37.24
N GLN A 743 34.66 -20.74 36.61
CA GLN A 743 33.48 -19.89 36.81
C GLN A 743 32.43 -20.23 35.75
N TYR A 744 31.64 -21.27 36.01
CA TYR A 744 30.58 -21.72 35.10
C TYR A 744 29.44 -20.71 35.08
N ASP A 745 28.86 -20.48 36.25
CA ASP A 745 27.72 -19.57 36.41
C ASP A 745 28.18 -18.24 36.99
N LYS A 746 27.59 -17.14 36.53
CA LYS A 746 28.03 -15.79 36.89
C LYS A 746 26.89 -14.84 37.20
N LEU A 747 27.06 -14.09 38.30
CA LEU A 747 26.29 -12.91 38.61
C LEU A 747 27.11 -11.66 38.28
N THR A 748 26.65 -10.87 37.31
CA THR A 748 27.28 -9.59 36.95
C THR A 748 26.46 -8.42 37.47
N VAL A 749 27.12 -7.48 38.14
CA VAL A 749 26.52 -6.24 38.67
C VAL A 749 27.01 -5.07 37.83
N THR A 750 26.08 -4.29 37.27
CA THR A 750 26.39 -3.15 36.39
C THR A 750 25.73 -1.87 36.84
N ALA A 751 26.37 -0.75 36.50
CA ALA A 751 25.82 0.60 36.56
C ALA A 751 25.87 1.21 35.14
N GLY A 752 24.72 1.21 34.46
CA GLY A 752 24.65 1.51 33.03
C GLY A 752 25.37 0.42 32.23
N SER A 753 26.36 0.78 31.43
CA SER A 753 27.19 -0.16 30.66
C SER A 753 28.45 -0.65 31.41
N THR A 754 28.71 -0.14 32.61
CA THR A 754 29.95 -0.44 33.35
C THR A 754 29.71 -1.59 34.31
N THR A 755 30.56 -2.63 34.25
CA THR A 755 30.59 -3.70 35.26
C THR A 755 31.24 -3.20 36.54
N LEU A 756 30.50 -3.25 37.64
CA LEU A 756 30.99 -2.93 38.98
C LEU A 756 31.61 -4.14 39.67
N ALA A 757 31.02 -5.33 39.46
CA ALA A 757 31.52 -6.59 40.01
C ALA A 757 30.99 -7.80 39.24
N THR A 758 31.72 -8.91 39.31
CA THR A 758 31.26 -10.23 38.88
C THR A 758 31.52 -11.23 39.99
N TYR A 759 30.50 -12.02 40.31
CA TYR A 759 30.57 -13.17 41.22
C TYR A 759 30.23 -14.44 40.44
N SER A 760 30.57 -15.59 40.98
CA SER A 760 30.37 -16.89 40.34
C SER A 760 30.12 -17.99 41.36
N ASN A 761 29.87 -19.21 40.89
CA ASN A 761 29.86 -20.43 41.68
C ASN A 761 31.12 -20.57 42.60
N LEU A 762 32.29 -20.07 42.18
CA LEU A 762 33.51 -20.07 43.00
C LEU A 762 33.46 -19.16 44.23
N ASN A 763 32.47 -18.27 44.31
CA ASN A 763 32.28 -17.34 45.43
C ASN A 763 31.26 -17.85 46.45
N ALA A 764 30.83 -19.12 46.36
CA ALA A 764 29.96 -19.77 47.32
C ALA A 764 30.54 -19.72 48.74
N ALA A 765 29.69 -19.33 49.69
CA ALA A 765 30.01 -19.24 51.10
C ALA A 765 28.77 -19.58 51.93
N SER A 766 28.97 -19.99 53.19
CA SER A 766 27.86 -20.23 54.09
C SER A 766 27.12 -18.93 54.39
N GLY A 767 25.84 -18.88 54.04
CA GLY A 767 24.96 -17.73 54.28
C GLY A 767 25.25 -16.51 53.41
N TYR A 768 24.69 -15.38 53.81
CA TYR A 768 24.79 -14.11 53.09
C TYR A 768 26.07 -13.35 53.41
N VAL A 769 26.72 -12.82 52.38
CA VAL A 769 27.91 -11.97 52.48
C VAL A 769 27.59 -10.56 51.99
N ALA A 770 27.90 -9.55 52.80
CA ALA A 770 27.75 -8.14 52.42
C ALA A 770 28.73 -7.77 51.30
N LYS A 771 28.22 -7.07 50.29
CA LYS A 771 28.99 -6.47 49.19
C LYS A 771 28.81 -4.96 49.22
N SER A 772 29.87 -4.23 48.86
CA SER A 772 29.87 -2.77 48.77
C SER A 772 30.67 -2.34 47.56
N LEU A 773 30.04 -1.55 46.69
CA LEU A 773 30.57 -1.08 45.41
C LEU A 773 30.46 0.44 45.36
N SER A 774 31.48 1.13 44.84
CA SER A 774 31.44 2.59 44.71
C SER A 774 30.59 3.02 43.51
N LEU A 775 29.76 4.04 43.72
CA LEU A 775 29.05 4.77 42.65
C LEU A 775 29.54 6.21 42.51
N SER A 776 30.72 6.54 43.08
CA SER A 776 31.27 7.90 43.10
C SER A 776 31.38 8.53 41.72
N ALA A 777 31.70 7.73 40.70
CA ALA A 777 31.82 8.18 39.30
C ALA A 777 30.50 8.63 38.68
N TYR A 778 29.37 8.33 39.32
CA TYR A 778 28.02 8.62 38.83
C TYR A 778 27.35 9.78 39.57
N ALA A 779 28.07 10.50 40.44
CA ALA A 779 27.54 11.67 41.13
C ALA A 779 27.05 12.73 40.11
N GLY A 780 25.80 13.16 40.26
CA GLY A 780 25.14 14.07 39.32
C GLY A 780 24.52 13.40 38.09
N THR A 781 24.48 12.06 38.04
CA THR A 781 23.90 11.30 36.91
C THR A 781 22.83 10.33 37.38
N THR A 782 21.94 9.95 36.46
CA THR A 782 21.00 8.83 36.62
C THR A 782 21.59 7.58 36.00
N VAL A 783 21.62 6.48 36.76
CA VAL A 783 22.21 5.23 36.32
C VAL A 783 21.29 4.04 36.63
N SER A 784 21.23 3.07 35.71
CA SER A 784 20.51 1.81 35.94
C SER A 784 21.44 0.82 36.64
N LEU A 785 21.08 0.40 37.85
CA LEU A 785 21.74 -0.68 38.57
C LEU A 785 21.09 -2.00 38.17
N LYS A 786 21.89 -2.92 37.64
CA LYS A 786 21.39 -4.20 37.13
C LYS A 786 22.24 -5.37 37.60
N PHE A 787 21.58 -6.40 38.10
CA PHE A 787 22.09 -7.75 38.29
C PHE A 787 21.71 -8.61 37.09
N THR A 788 22.64 -9.42 36.61
CA THR A 788 22.40 -10.42 35.56
C THR A 788 23.04 -11.72 36.00
N GLY A 789 22.20 -12.70 36.33
CA GLY A 789 22.59 -14.07 36.56
C GLY A 789 22.61 -14.82 35.22
N VAL A 790 23.62 -15.66 35.01
CA VAL A 790 23.72 -16.54 33.85
C VAL A 790 24.18 -17.89 34.36
N GLU A 791 23.34 -18.91 34.14
CA GLU A 791 23.67 -20.31 34.33
C GLU A 791 24.06 -20.97 33.01
N ASP A 792 25.03 -21.87 33.08
CA ASP A 792 25.41 -22.71 31.95
C ASP A 792 24.48 -23.92 31.80
N SER A 793 24.84 -24.88 30.94
CA SER A 793 23.97 -26.02 30.62
C SER A 793 23.85 -27.10 31.71
N SER A 794 24.60 -27.05 32.82
CA SER A 794 24.62 -28.14 33.81
C SER A 794 24.93 -27.70 35.23
N LEU A 795 24.30 -28.35 36.21
CA LEU A 795 24.42 -28.09 37.67
C LEU A 795 23.98 -26.67 38.07
N GLN A 796 23.30 -26.56 39.22
CA GLN A 796 22.69 -25.29 39.61
C GLN A 796 23.66 -24.39 40.36
N THR A 797 23.52 -23.08 40.16
CA THR A 797 24.07 -22.03 41.02
C THR A 797 23.00 -20.95 41.22
N SER A 798 22.44 -20.90 42.42
CA SER A 798 21.50 -19.88 42.85
C SER A 798 22.24 -18.63 43.34
N PHE A 799 21.86 -17.46 42.82
CA PHE A 799 22.33 -16.16 43.31
C PHE A 799 21.19 -15.46 44.07
N VAL A 800 21.25 -15.49 45.40
CA VAL A 800 20.20 -14.95 46.27
C VAL A 800 20.65 -13.61 46.85
N ILE A 801 19.94 -12.55 46.50
CA ILE A 801 20.25 -11.16 46.84
C ILE A 801 19.18 -10.63 47.80
N ASP A 802 19.64 -9.96 48.85
CA ASP A 802 18.77 -9.32 49.82
C ASP A 802 19.38 -8.02 50.38
N ASP A 803 18.57 -7.19 51.05
CA ASP A 803 18.96 -5.94 51.72
C ASP A 803 19.86 -5.04 50.86
N THR A 804 19.38 -4.68 49.67
CA THR A 804 20.06 -3.73 48.79
C THR A 804 20.03 -2.31 49.37
N ALA A 805 20.98 -1.47 48.97
CA ALA A 805 21.04 -0.09 49.42
C ALA A 805 21.97 0.76 48.54
N VAL A 806 21.52 1.92 48.07
CA VAL A 806 22.37 3.01 47.56
C VAL A 806 22.37 4.13 48.60
N THR A 807 23.48 4.29 49.32
CA THR A 807 23.62 5.30 50.36
C THR A 807 24.50 6.43 49.86
N THR A 808 23.96 7.65 49.81
CA THR A 808 24.71 8.86 49.46
C THR A 808 25.61 9.30 50.62
N SER A 809 26.82 9.77 50.32
CA SER A 809 27.68 10.47 51.29
C SER A 809 28.62 11.47 50.64
#